data_AF-A0A9Q4IPV4-F1
#
_entry.id   AF-A0A9Q4IPV4-F1
#
_cell.length_a   1.000
_cell.length_b   1.000
_cell.length_c   1.000
_cell.angle_alpha   90.00
_cell.angle_beta   90.00
_cell.angle_gamma   90.00
#
_symmetry.space_group_name_H-M   'P 1'
#
loop_
_entity.id
_entity.type
_entity.pdbx_description
1 polymer ?
#
loop_
_entity_poly.entity_id
_entity_poly.type
_entity_poly.pdbx_seq_one_letter_code
_entity_poly.pdbx_strand_id
1 'polypeptide(L)'
;MKSKLLFLLLLLGSSYITAQTVIENPPFETRQGSIHTISKIELSPTETRLTIRTVFRPQWWTSLDSLTYIYAPESKKQLYPLRIEGRKFGEQVTTPASGIIEDDCVITYPPLPEGTTRIDWMDDNLNSETNTYGILLVKPQETKEQASLRKIHGNWQQADAQNGWDIGIYDSLAIMDNRFWKYDLCRKQGKKFKLNLKDETGEQCLLEITQEKDGNLCIGKNGGKANKYIRAGRPQRNYAATTAATAPQTAFFRKDTVHIRGFLDGYSPKLGFTTVLIYTDNHITNEGTPAVVTIHPDGRFESDFVVNYPGVHHLSMGNNWMTFYIRPGETLMLYINWEDHLDYLRQRRLKPMLTETLYMGPSSSINQELMPCEPLFSKDYHIIQNACKTLTPSEFKTQQEPMYKLWMHRVDSLEQSKTLQPEAMQMLKNDVMINYGAWLLEFILMRDMDARKDTTNTILKIKETPDYYDFLKAMPLNDVRSIGCNNFSTFINRIEFMNPFLPASWQIKNGTDDRMEKYAESWRKKKEILQDTTGMPFPVVGELILTRSYPFLAKTLENEKKAFALLDTLKGYLHDPFLVAEAERMYRQVYPVQGNKPQELPAGKGTDIIRKLTAPYLGKFVIIDFWATSCGPCRASIEQHADLRKDYRNSPDIKFIFVTSNQDSPEKAYENYVEKHLKEETIFRLPQSDYNYLRELFHFNGIPRYVLLDRDGKLLDENFPMYNIELFLKESKIRKE
;
A
#
# COMPACT_ATOMS: atom_id res chain seq x y z
N MET A 1 -75.37 57.42 3.25
CA MET A 1 -74.24 57.46 4.19
C MET A 1 -73.01 56.94 3.43
N LYS A 2 -72.18 57.79 2.81
CA LYS A 2 -70.87 58.30 3.34
C LYS A 2 -70.09 57.17 4.04
N SER A 3 -68.96 56.67 3.52
CA SER A 3 -67.68 57.38 3.51
C SER A 3 -66.61 56.63 2.68
N LYS A 4 -65.95 57.37 1.78
CA LYS A 4 -64.53 57.33 1.35
C LYS A 4 -63.74 56.02 1.50
N LEU A 5 -63.33 55.44 0.36
CA LEU A 5 -62.13 54.60 0.25
C LEU A 5 -61.21 55.20 -0.83
N LEU A 6 -60.19 55.93 -0.37
CA LEU A 6 -59.08 56.41 -1.17
C LEU A 6 -57.84 56.26 -0.29
N PHE A 7 -57.03 55.22 -0.51
CA PHE A 7 -55.62 55.21 -0.15
C PHE A 7 -54.89 54.03 -0.83
N LEU A 8 -53.74 54.37 -1.43
CA LEU A 8 -52.62 53.51 -1.86
C LEU A 8 -52.72 52.75 -3.19
N LEU A 9 -52.52 53.53 -4.26
CA LEU A 9 -51.56 53.22 -5.32
C LEU A 9 -50.14 53.48 -4.78
N LEU A 10 -49.34 52.44 -4.51
CA LEU A 10 -47.86 52.47 -4.50
C LEU A 10 -47.28 51.08 -4.19
N LEU A 11 -46.26 50.70 -4.99
CA LEU A 11 -45.39 49.52 -4.90
C LEU A 11 -45.90 48.22 -5.56
N LEU A 12 -46.02 48.29 -6.88
CA LEU A 12 -45.59 47.18 -7.76
C LEU A 12 -44.06 47.04 -7.64
N GLY A 13 -43.60 46.41 -6.55
CA GLY A 13 -42.29 45.81 -6.51
C GLY A 13 -42.38 44.47 -7.21
N SER A 14 -42.00 44.42 -8.48
CA SER A 14 -41.67 43.16 -9.15
C SER A 14 -40.40 42.61 -8.49
N SER A 15 -40.55 41.92 -7.35
CA SER A 15 -39.56 40.95 -6.92
C SER A 15 -39.60 39.82 -7.93
N TYR A 16 -38.77 39.96 -8.97
CA TYR A 16 -38.21 38.79 -9.64
C TYR A 16 -37.45 38.03 -8.56
N ILE A 17 -38.14 37.14 -7.85
CA ILE A 17 -37.50 36.08 -7.10
C ILE A 17 -36.92 35.17 -8.19
N THR A 18 -35.72 35.48 -8.65
CA THR A 18 -34.94 34.56 -9.48
C THR A 18 -34.82 33.29 -8.68
N ALA A 19 -35.42 32.20 -9.19
CA ALA A 19 -35.48 30.93 -8.49
C ALA A 19 -34.07 30.49 -8.10
N GLN A 20 -33.77 30.54 -6.81
CA GLN A 20 -32.55 29.99 -6.26
C GLN A 20 -32.60 28.48 -6.44
N THR A 21 -31.66 27.92 -7.20
CA THR A 21 -31.61 26.45 -7.37
C THR A 21 -30.84 25.88 -6.20
N VAL A 22 -31.47 25.00 -5.43
CA VAL A 22 -30.87 24.32 -4.28
C VAL A 22 -30.67 22.86 -4.61
N ILE A 23 -29.44 22.37 -4.42
CA ILE A 23 -29.05 20.99 -4.68
C ILE A 23 -28.53 20.41 -3.38
N GLU A 24 -29.32 19.53 -2.78
CA GLU A 24 -28.95 18.81 -1.56
C GLU A 24 -28.15 17.55 -1.94
N ASN A 25 -27.05 17.30 -1.22
CA ASN A 25 -26.15 16.16 -1.40
C ASN A 25 -25.82 15.92 -2.89
N PRO A 26 -25.19 16.90 -3.57
CA PRO A 26 -24.92 16.82 -5.00
C PRO A 26 -24.06 15.56 -5.32
N PRO A 27 -24.44 14.75 -6.32
CA PRO A 27 -23.63 13.61 -6.72
C PRO A 27 -22.35 14.09 -7.41
N PHE A 28 -21.28 13.31 -7.28
CA PHE A 28 -19.97 13.61 -7.84
C PHE A 28 -19.37 12.36 -8.48
N GLU A 29 -18.33 12.55 -9.30
CA GLU A 29 -17.64 11.45 -9.99
C GLU A 29 -16.64 10.75 -9.04
N THR A 30 -15.76 11.53 -8.42
CA THR A 30 -14.77 11.03 -7.46
C THR A 30 -14.23 12.15 -6.56
N ARG A 31 -13.48 11.81 -5.51
CA ARG A 31 -12.79 12.77 -4.64
C ARG A 31 -11.49 12.20 -4.07
N GLN A 32 -10.53 13.07 -3.77
CA GLN A 32 -9.22 12.66 -3.21
C GLN A 32 -9.25 12.45 -1.70
N GLY A 33 -10.17 13.09 -0.98
CA GLY A 33 -10.34 12.93 0.45
C GLY A 33 -11.79 13.08 0.90
N SER A 34 -12.04 12.77 2.17
CA SER A 34 -13.39 12.73 2.75
C SER A 34 -13.57 13.63 3.98
N ILE A 35 -12.57 14.47 4.29
CA ILE A 35 -12.63 15.40 5.43
C ILE A 35 -13.78 16.39 5.27
N HIS A 36 -13.87 16.98 4.08
CA HIS A 36 -14.89 17.96 3.70
C HIS A 36 -15.87 17.32 2.71
N THR A 37 -17.16 17.55 2.92
CA THR A 37 -18.22 17.10 2.01
C THR A 37 -19.14 18.27 1.70
N ILE A 38 -19.41 18.51 0.42
CA ILE A 38 -20.41 19.50 0.00
C ILE A 38 -21.78 18.90 0.29
N SER A 39 -22.44 19.36 1.34
CA SER A 39 -23.77 18.89 1.73
C SER A 39 -24.88 19.58 0.92
N LYS A 40 -24.63 20.81 0.44
CA LYS A 40 -25.61 21.60 -0.31
C LYS A 40 -24.95 22.62 -1.23
N ILE A 41 -25.54 22.83 -2.40
CA ILE A 41 -25.18 23.90 -3.35
C ILE A 41 -26.39 24.81 -3.58
N GLU A 42 -26.19 26.11 -3.45
CA GLU A 42 -27.20 27.12 -3.77
C GLU A 42 -26.69 27.99 -4.94
N LEU A 43 -27.45 27.99 -6.04
CA LEU A 43 -27.12 28.75 -7.25
C LEU A 43 -28.04 29.96 -7.37
N SER A 44 -27.44 31.13 -7.63
CA SER A 44 -28.16 32.38 -7.92
C SER A 44 -27.45 33.16 -9.04
N PRO A 45 -28.10 34.18 -9.63
CA PRO A 45 -27.45 35.04 -10.62
C PRO A 45 -26.27 35.85 -10.06
N THR A 46 -26.18 36.02 -8.74
CA THR A 46 -25.18 36.89 -8.10
C THR A 46 -24.06 36.12 -7.41
N GLU A 47 -24.31 34.90 -6.96
CA GLU A 47 -23.35 34.09 -6.21
C GLU A 47 -23.67 32.60 -6.26
N THR A 48 -22.64 31.80 -5.98
CA THR A 48 -22.74 30.34 -5.78
C THR A 48 -22.30 30.02 -4.36
N ARG A 49 -23.13 29.32 -3.59
CA ARG A 49 -22.83 29.00 -2.19
C ARG A 49 -22.69 27.49 -2.02
N LEU A 50 -21.56 27.05 -1.46
CA LEU A 50 -21.31 25.66 -1.09
C LEU A 50 -21.40 25.54 0.44
N THR A 51 -22.33 24.72 0.94
CA THR A 51 -22.37 24.32 2.35
C THR A 51 -21.46 23.10 2.54
N ILE A 52 -20.47 23.24 3.41
CA ILE A 52 -19.43 22.24 3.64
C ILE A 52 -19.60 21.65 5.03
N ARG A 53 -19.86 20.34 5.05
CA ARG A 53 -19.80 19.52 6.26
C ARG A 53 -18.39 19.00 6.49
N THR A 54 -17.92 19.06 7.73
CA THR A 54 -16.58 18.59 8.10
C THR A 54 -16.65 17.46 9.11
N VAL A 55 -16.05 16.33 8.77
CA VAL A 55 -15.87 15.17 9.64
C VAL A 55 -14.41 14.78 9.59
N PHE A 56 -13.75 14.65 10.73
CA PHE A 56 -12.35 14.26 10.78
C PHE A 56 -12.03 13.48 12.07
N ARG A 57 -10.79 13.02 12.20
CA ARG A 57 -10.31 12.25 13.36
C ARG A 57 -10.58 13.04 14.64
N PRO A 58 -11.08 12.42 15.73
CA PRO A 58 -11.28 13.12 17.00
C PRO A 58 -9.99 13.76 17.52
N GLN A 59 -10.07 15.00 18.00
CA GLN A 59 -8.96 15.79 18.56
C GLN A 59 -7.84 16.12 17.55
N TRP A 60 -8.11 16.06 16.25
CA TRP A 60 -7.22 16.56 15.21
C TRP A 60 -7.67 17.93 14.73
N TRP A 61 -6.80 18.67 14.04
CA TRP A 61 -7.16 19.95 13.45
C TRP A 61 -7.40 19.82 11.94
N THR A 62 -8.24 20.70 11.42
CA THR A 62 -8.53 20.87 9.98
C THR A 62 -8.65 22.35 9.66
N SER A 63 -8.46 22.73 8.41
CA SER A 63 -8.58 24.11 7.93
C SER A 63 -9.12 24.13 6.50
N LEU A 64 -9.78 25.23 6.12
CA LEU A 64 -10.21 25.51 4.76
C LEU A 64 -9.49 26.77 4.29
N ASP A 65 -8.81 26.68 3.15
CA ASP A 65 -8.01 27.77 2.62
C ASP A 65 -8.81 28.63 1.62
N SER A 66 -8.44 29.91 1.53
CA SER A 66 -8.88 30.83 0.48
C SER A 66 -8.43 30.44 -0.93
N LEU A 67 -7.45 29.55 -1.05
CA LEU A 67 -6.98 28.98 -2.32
C LEU A 67 -7.86 27.83 -2.85
N THR A 68 -8.91 27.45 -2.12
CA THR A 68 -9.93 26.57 -2.70
C THR A 68 -10.64 27.29 -3.85
N TYR A 69 -11.05 26.58 -4.90
CA TYR A 69 -11.74 27.18 -6.05
C TYR A 69 -12.76 26.23 -6.67
N ILE A 70 -13.74 26.82 -7.36
CA ILE A 70 -14.62 26.09 -8.27
C ILE A 70 -14.01 26.13 -9.67
N TYR A 71 -13.84 24.97 -10.29
CA TYR A 71 -13.57 24.87 -11.73
C TYR A 71 -14.84 24.50 -12.49
N ALA A 72 -15.19 25.28 -13.51
CA ALA A 72 -16.33 25.04 -14.39
C ALA A 72 -15.83 24.53 -15.76
N PRO A 73 -15.85 23.20 -16.02
CA PRO A 73 -15.20 22.61 -17.19
C PRO A 73 -15.70 23.13 -18.53
N GLU A 74 -17.00 23.40 -18.65
CA GLU A 74 -17.64 23.87 -19.90
C GLU A 74 -17.12 25.23 -20.35
N SER A 75 -16.80 26.09 -19.38
CA SER A 75 -16.28 27.44 -19.62
C SER A 75 -14.77 27.57 -19.41
N LYS A 76 -14.13 26.54 -18.85
CA LYS A 76 -12.73 26.52 -18.40
C LYS A 76 -12.38 27.65 -17.42
N LYS A 77 -13.35 28.10 -16.62
CA LYS A 77 -13.13 29.16 -15.62
C LYS A 77 -12.83 28.58 -14.25
N GLN A 78 -11.89 29.19 -13.55
CA GLN A 78 -11.63 29.00 -12.13
C GLN A 78 -12.21 30.19 -11.35
N LEU A 79 -12.96 29.89 -10.28
CA LEU A 79 -13.64 30.87 -9.44
C LEU A 79 -13.17 30.69 -8.00
N TYR A 80 -12.46 31.68 -7.47
CA TYR A 80 -12.01 31.71 -6.08
C TYR A 80 -13.10 32.24 -5.15
N PRO A 81 -13.08 31.88 -3.86
CA PRO A 81 -14.10 32.28 -2.91
C PRO A 81 -14.08 33.79 -2.66
N LEU A 82 -15.27 34.35 -2.49
CA LEU A 82 -15.49 35.73 -2.08
C LEU A 82 -15.45 35.86 -0.54
N ARG A 83 -16.01 34.87 0.16
CA ARG A 83 -16.11 34.86 1.63
C ARG A 83 -16.43 33.46 2.16
N ILE A 84 -16.22 33.28 3.46
CA ILE A 84 -16.64 32.10 4.24
C ILE A 84 -17.47 32.56 5.44
N GLU A 85 -18.54 31.81 5.72
CA GLU A 85 -19.46 32.01 6.83
C GLU A 85 -19.34 30.82 7.81
N GLY A 86 -19.42 31.10 9.12
CA GLY A 86 -19.26 30.10 10.19
C GLY A 86 -17.81 29.78 10.58
N ARG A 87 -16.82 30.17 9.75
CA ARG A 87 -15.37 30.02 10.00
C ARG A 87 -14.57 31.15 9.36
N LYS A 88 -13.25 31.18 9.56
CA LYS A 88 -12.30 32.00 8.80
C LYS A 88 -11.41 31.14 7.91
N PHE A 89 -11.02 31.66 6.74
CA PHE A 89 -10.04 30.99 5.88
C PHE A 89 -8.69 30.87 6.60
N GLY A 90 -8.05 29.70 6.48
CA GLY A 90 -6.77 29.39 7.11
C GLY A 90 -6.85 29.15 8.63
N GLU A 91 -8.02 29.28 9.25
CA GLU A 91 -8.21 28.97 10.67
C GLU A 91 -8.07 27.46 10.91
N GLN A 92 -7.27 27.08 11.91
CA GLN A 92 -7.20 25.70 12.37
C GLN A 92 -8.32 25.44 13.38
N VAL A 93 -9.22 24.53 13.03
CA VAL A 93 -10.33 24.11 13.89
C VAL A 93 -10.07 22.69 14.37
N THR A 94 -10.01 22.51 15.69
CA THR A 94 -9.88 21.20 16.31
C THR A 94 -11.23 20.49 16.34
N THR A 95 -11.26 19.24 15.90
CA THR A 95 -12.47 18.42 15.93
C THR A 95 -12.83 17.97 17.35
N PRO A 96 -14.13 17.94 17.69
CA PRO A 96 -14.59 17.43 18.97
C PRO A 96 -14.41 15.90 19.07
N ALA A 97 -14.73 15.34 20.24
CA ALA A 97 -14.62 13.89 20.50
C ALA A 97 -15.49 13.05 19.53
N SER A 98 -16.59 13.61 19.01
CA SER A 98 -17.42 12.97 17.98
C SER A 98 -16.74 12.91 16.61
N GLY A 99 -15.71 13.73 16.37
CA GLY A 99 -15.10 13.92 15.06
C GLY A 99 -15.93 14.78 14.09
N ILE A 100 -17.13 15.20 14.47
CA ILE A 100 -18.06 15.98 13.64
C ILE A 100 -18.07 17.42 14.13
N ILE A 101 -17.79 18.37 13.24
CA ILE A 101 -18.00 19.79 13.57
C ILE A 101 -19.45 20.12 13.25
N GLU A 102 -20.24 20.43 14.28
CA GLU A 102 -21.71 20.57 14.19
C GLU A 102 -22.16 21.75 13.31
N ASP A 103 -21.38 22.82 13.30
CA ASP A 103 -21.64 23.98 12.43
C ASP A 103 -21.00 23.77 11.05
N ASP A 104 -21.86 23.44 10.08
CA ASP A 104 -21.51 23.46 8.66
C ASP A 104 -21.05 24.90 8.29
N CYS A 105 -19.99 25.02 7.49
CA CYS A 105 -19.53 26.32 7.00
C CYS A 105 -20.03 26.58 5.58
N VAL A 106 -20.25 27.84 5.21
CA VAL A 106 -20.70 28.20 3.87
C VAL A 106 -19.62 29.00 3.16
N ILE A 107 -19.13 28.48 2.03
CA ILE A 107 -18.19 29.18 1.18
C ILE A 107 -18.96 29.78 0.01
N THR A 108 -18.82 31.09 -0.18
CA THR A 108 -19.47 31.81 -1.27
C THR A 108 -18.48 32.14 -2.37
N TYR A 109 -18.85 31.84 -3.61
CA TYR A 109 -18.11 32.06 -4.84
C TYR A 109 -18.87 33.02 -5.76
N PRO A 110 -18.20 33.60 -6.79
CA PRO A 110 -18.86 34.25 -7.90
C PRO A 110 -19.95 33.37 -8.55
N PRO A 111 -20.92 33.96 -9.28
CA PRO A 111 -21.93 33.17 -9.95
C PRO A 111 -21.30 32.27 -11.02
N LEU A 112 -21.85 31.06 -11.19
CA LEU A 112 -21.37 30.15 -12.21
C LEU A 112 -21.62 30.71 -13.63
N PRO A 113 -20.73 30.43 -14.58
CA PRO A 113 -20.97 30.75 -15.99
C PRO A 113 -22.26 30.10 -16.51
N GLU A 114 -22.95 30.77 -17.41
CA GLU A 114 -24.15 30.24 -18.04
C GLU A 114 -23.88 28.89 -18.72
N GLY A 115 -24.81 27.94 -18.58
CA GLY A 115 -24.67 26.60 -19.14
C GLY A 115 -23.78 25.64 -18.36
N THR A 116 -23.26 26.02 -17.19
CA THR A 116 -22.50 25.11 -16.31
C THR A 116 -23.40 23.99 -15.81
N THR A 117 -23.08 22.74 -16.18
CA THR A 117 -23.85 21.55 -15.76
C THR A 117 -23.15 20.75 -14.67
N ARG A 118 -21.85 20.96 -14.51
CA ARG A 118 -21.01 20.32 -13.50
C ARG A 118 -19.90 21.26 -13.05
N ILE A 119 -19.35 21.01 -11.87
CA ILE A 119 -18.17 21.70 -11.34
C ILE A 119 -17.19 20.73 -10.70
N ASP A 120 -15.94 21.13 -10.59
CA ASP A 120 -14.98 20.54 -9.66
C ASP A 120 -14.76 21.53 -8.51
N TRP A 121 -14.57 21.02 -7.29
CA TRP A 121 -14.17 21.83 -6.13
C TRP A 121 -12.76 21.43 -5.72
N MET A 122 -11.84 22.37 -5.83
CA MET A 122 -10.41 22.11 -5.94
C MET A 122 -9.61 22.99 -4.99
N ASP A 123 -8.36 22.61 -4.77
CA ASP A 123 -7.29 23.36 -4.14
C ASP A 123 -6.17 23.55 -5.18
N ASP A 124 -5.36 24.60 -5.06
CA ASP A 124 -4.20 24.81 -5.93
C ASP A 124 -3.19 23.64 -5.83
N ASN A 125 -3.16 22.95 -4.69
CA ASN A 125 -2.48 21.66 -4.56
C ASN A 125 -3.34 20.53 -5.16
N LEU A 126 -2.94 20.02 -6.33
CA LEU A 126 -3.61 18.91 -7.01
C LEU A 126 -3.59 17.56 -6.25
N ASN A 127 -2.83 17.46 -5.16
CA ASN A 127 -2.84 16.30 -4.26
C ASN A 127 -3.63 16.56 -2.97
N SER A 128 -4.35 17.68 -2.88
CA SER A 128 -5.14 18.05 -1.70
C SER A 128 -6.32 17.10 -1.49
N GLU A 129 -6.51 16.67 -0.25
CA GLU A 129 -7.67 15.87 0.18
C GLU A 129 -9.01 16.62 0.02
N THR A 130 -8.99 17.93 -0.27
CA THR A 130 -10.19 18.73 -0.55
C THR A 130 -10.76 18.49 -1.95
N ASN A 131 -9.93 18.05 -2.91
CA ASN A 131 -10.31 17.98 -4.32
C ASN A 131 -11.46 16.98 -4.56
N THR A 132 -12.56 17.47 -5.13
CA THR A 132 -13.76 16.72 -5.51
C THR A 132 -14.13 17.04 -6.95
N TYR A 133 -14.27 16.02 -7.77
CA TYR A 133 -14.42 16.16 -9.23
C TYR A 133 -15.82 15.75 -9.70
N GLY A 134 -16.30 16.41 -10.75
CA GLY A 134 -17.50 16.04 -11.48
C GLY A 134 -18.79 16.20 -10.68
N ILE A 135 -18.85 17.20 -9.80
CA ILE A 135 -20.04 17.52 -9.00
C ILE A 135 -21.15 17.99 -9.94
N LEU A 136 -22.24 17.24 -10.01
CA LEU A 136 -23.32 17.51 -10.95
C LEU A 136 -24.28 18.57 -10.38
N LEU A 137 -24.57 19.58 -11.20
CA LEU A 137 -25.52 20.64 -10.87
C LEU A 137 -26.92 20.38 -11.44
N VAL A 138 -26.99 19.50 -12.43
CA VAL A 138 -28.23 19.05 -13.05
C VAL A 138 -28.29 17.54 -12.96
N LYS A 139 -29.49 16.98 -12.78
CA LYS A 139 -29.66 15.53 -12.86
C LYS A 139 -29.28 15.07 -14.27
N PRO A 140 -28.38 14.10 -14.41
CA PRO A 140 -27.99 13.61 -15.72
C PRO A 140 -29.20 13.02 -16.44
N GLN A 141 -29.30 13.25 -17.75
CA GLN A 141 -30.30 12.58 -18.58
C GLN A 141 -29.90 11.12 -18.74
N GLU A 142 -30.47 10.26 -17.91
CA GLU A 142 -30.23 8.81 -17.96
C GLU A 142 -31.23 8.12 -18.91
N THR A 143 -30.76 7.11 -19.64
CA THR A 143 -31.66 6.25 -20.40
C THR A 143 -32.52 5.41 -19.46
N LYS A 144 -33.68 4.95 -19.96
CA LYS A 144 -34.53 4.02 -19.19
C LYS A 144 -33.79 2.73 -18.82
N GLU A 145 -32.84 2.26 -19.64
CA GLU A 145 -32.00 1.11 -19.30
C GLU A 145 -31.07 1.43 -18.13
N GLN A 146 -30.33 2.54 -18.17
CA GLN A 146 -29.38 2.94 -17.11
C GLN A 146 -30.09 3.11 -15.76
N ALA A 147 -31.20 3.85 -15.75
CA ALA A 147 -32.01 4.03 -14.54
C ALA A 147 -32.59 2.71 -14.03
N SER A 148 -32.79 1.71 -14.89
CA SER A 148 -33.26 0.39 -14.49
C SER A 148 -32.11 -0.52 -14.00
N LEU A 149 -30.92 -0.45 -14.61
CA LEU A 149 -29.72 -1.18 -14.18
C LEU A 149 -29.29 -0.74 -12.78
N ARG A 150 -29.35 0.57 -12.49
CA ARG A 150 -29.09 1.11 -11.14
C ARG A 150 -29.93 0.50 -10.03
N LYS A 151 -31.13 -0.03 -10.33
CA LYS A 151 -31.98 -0.70 -9.32
C LYS A 151 -31.41 -2.04 -8.85
N ILE A 152 -30.59 -2.67 -9.68
CA ILE A 152 -29.94 -3.96 -9.40
C ILE A 152 -28.42 -3.82 -9.25
N HIS A 153 -27.91 -2.58 -9.31
CA HIS A 153 -26.50 -2.25 -9.12
C HIS A 153 -26.00 -2.66 -7.74
N GLY A 154 -24.79 -3.18 -7.68
CA GLY A 154 -24.01 -3.47 -6.48
C GLY A 154 -23.60 -4.93 -6.37
N ASN A 155 -23.19 -5.30 -5.16
CA ASN A 155 -22.61 -6.61 -4.87
C ASN A 155 -23.67 -7.55 -4.28
N TRP A 156 -23.67 -8.79 -4.74
CA TRP A 156 -24.69 -9.78 -4.42
C TRP A 156 -24.05 -11.11 -4.02
N GLN A 157 -24.65 -11.78 -3.04
CA GLN A 157 -24.29 -13.12 -2.59
C GLN A 157 -25.53 -14.02 -2.58
N GLN A 158 -25.38 -15.31 -2.85
CA GLN A 158 -26.48 -16.26 -2.76
C GLN A 158 -26.94 -16.39 -1.29
N ALA A 159 -28.25 -16.42 -1.06
CA ALA A 159 -28.83 -16.37 0.28
C ALA A 159 -28.54 -17.62 1.14
N ASP A 160 -28.24 -18.75 0.51
CA ASP A 160 -27.91 -20.04 1.12
C ASP A 160 -26.41 -20.37 1.11
N ALA A 161 -25.58 -19.51 0.52
CA ALA A 161 -24.14 -19.71 0.47
C ALA A 161 -23.47 -19.34 1.80
N GLN A 162 -22.51 -20.18 2.22
CA GLN A 162 -21.61 -19.88 3.33
C GLN A 162 -20.51 -18.87 2.93
N ASN A 163 -20.30 -18.66 1.62
CA ASN A 163 -19.24 -17.82 1.07
C ASN A 163 -19.80 -16.48 0.56
N GLY A 164 -19.03 -15.41 0.78
CA GLY A 164 -19.36 -14.05 0.35
C GLY A 164 -19.28 -13.81 -1.16
N TRP A 165 -19.67 -12.59 -1.56
CA TRP A 165 -19.69 -12.00 -2.92
C TRP A 165 -19.58 -12.95 -4.12
N ASP A 166 -20.70 -13.15 -4.80
CA ASP A 166 -20.83 -14.05 -5.97
C ASP A 166 -21.00 -13.28 -7.29
N ILE A 167 -21.78 -12.20 -7.29
CA ILE A 167 -22.03 -11.38 -8.48
C ILE A 167 -21.94 -9.88 -8.14
N GLY A 168 -21.11 -9.15 -8.89
CA GLY A 168 -21.13 -7.68 -8.95
C GLY A 168 -21.84 -7.20 -10.22
N ILE A 169 -22.74 -6.22 -10.10
CA ILE A 169 -23.45 -5.60 -11.23
C ILE A 169 -23.20 -4.10 -11.17
N TYR A 170 -22.51 -3.53 -12.15
CA TYR A 170 -22.14 -2.11 -12.16
C TYR A 170 -22.63 -1.42 -13.44
N ASP A 171 -22.40 -0.12 -13.56
CA ASP A 171 -22.89 0.66 -14.70
C ASP A 171 -22.26 0.22 -16.05
N SER A 172 -21.00 -0.25 -16.04
CA SER A 172 -20.24 -0.59 -17.25
C SER A 172 -19.92 -2.08 -17.41
N LEU A 173 -20.03 -2.87 -16.33
CA LEU A 173 -19.65 -4.27 -16.32
C LEU A 173 -20.33 -5.08 -15.21
N ALA A 174 -20.29 -6.40 -15.34
CA ALA A 174 -20.54 -7.34 -14.25
C ALA A 174 -19.27 -8.09 -13.86
N ILE A 175 -19.20 -8.56 -12.62
CA ILE A 175 -18.12 -9.41 -12.10
C ILE A 175 -18.74 -10.69 -11.59
N MET A 176 -18.28 -11.83 -12.09
CA MET A 176 -18.67 -13.17 -11.62
C MET A 176 -17.66 -14.19 -12.10
N ASP A 177 -17.59 -15.35 -11.43
CA ASP A 177 -16.66 -16.44 -11.75
C ASP A 177 -15.19 -15.99 -11.87
N ASN A 178 -14.78 -15.03 -11.02
CA ASN A 178 -13.43 -14.45 -11.01
C ASN A 178 -13.05 -13.74 -12.33
N ARG A 179 -14.05 -13.24 -13.06
CA ARG A 179 -13.92 -12.64 -14.40
C ARG A 179 -14.70 -11.33 -14.52
N PHE A 180 -14.25 -10.49 -15.46
CA PHE A 180 -14.98 -9.30 -15.90
C PHE A 180 -15.87 -9.63 -17.10
N TRP A 181 -17.10 -9.12 -17.05
CA TRP A 181 -18.12 -9.36 -18.07
C TRP A 181 -18.65 -8.04 -18.59
N LYS A 182 -18.55 -7.80 -19.90
CA LYS A 182 -19.11 -6.62 -20.55
C LYS A 182 -20.55 -6.87 -20.95
N TYR A 183 -21.38 -5.83 -20.88
CA TYR A 183 -22.74 -5.89 -21.40
C TYR A 183 -22.75 -5.86 -22.93
N ASP A 184 -23.19 -6.96 -23.54
CA ASP A 184 -23.50 -7.01 -24.97
C ASP A 184 -24.92 -6.47 -25.21
N LEU A 185 -25.86 -6.79 -24.31
CA LEU A 185 -27.23 -6.30 -24.37
C LEU A 185 -27.88 -6.27 -22.99
N CYS A 186 -28.48 -5.15 -22.62
CA CYS A 186 -29.34 -5.03 -21.44
C CYS A 186 -30.79 -4.79 -21.88
N ARG A 187 -31.70 -5.69 -21.54
CA ARG A 187 -33.13 -5.54 -21.84
C ARG A 187 -33.99 -5.78 -20.61
N LYS A 188 -34.94 -4.86 -20.37
CA LYS A 188 -36.00 -5.05 -19.39
C LYS A 188 -37.26 -5.57 -20.07
N GLN A 189 -37.75 -6.74 -19.64
CA GLN A 189 -38.98 -7.36 -20.11
C GLN A 189 -39.93 -7.52 -18.92
N GLY A 190 -40.83 -6.55 -18.74
CA GLY A 190 -41.72 -6.51 -17.57
C GLY A 190 -40.94 -6.34 -16.26
N LYS A 191 -41.04 -7.34 -15.37
CA LYS A 191 -40.31 -7.39 -14.08
C LYS A 191 -38.92 -8.04 -14.19
N LYS A 192 -38.60 -8.66 -15.33
CA LYS A 192 -37.37 -9.43 -15.55
C LYS A 192 -36.36 -8.61 -16.35
N PHE A 193 -35.12 -8.59 -15.88
CA PHE A 193 -33.96 -8.07 -16.58
C PHE A 193 -33.24 -9.22 -17.26
N LYS A 194 -32.82 -9.01 -18.50
CA LYS A 194 -31.95 -9.91 -19.25
C LYS A 194 -30.65 -9.17 -19.57
N LEU A 195 -29.56 -9.65 -19.00
CA LEU A 195 -28.21 -9.15 -19.25
C LEU A 195 -27.48 -10.20 -20.07
N ASN A 196 -27.24 -9.91 -21.35
CA ASN A 196 -26.31 -10.69 -22.16
C ASN A 196 -24.92 -10.13 -21.91
N LEU A 197 -24.04 -11.01 -21.45
CA LEU A 197 -22.71 -10.72 -21.02
C LEU A 197 -21.71 -11.42 -21.93
N LYS A 198 -20.57 -10.77 -22.16
CA LYS A 198 -19.45 -11.33 -22.89
C LYS A 198 -18.15 -11.07 -22.12
N ASP A 199 -17.37 -12.11 -21.90
CA ASP A 199 -16.05 -11.97 -21.28
C ASP A 199 -14.94 -11.69 -22.33
N GLU A 200 -13.70 -11.58 -21.87
CA GLU A 200 -12.53 -11.32 -22.71
C GLU A 200 -12.19 -12.47 -23.67
N THR A 201 -12.55 -13.71 -23.33
CA THR A 201 -12.34 -14.89 -24.18
C THR A 201 -13.41 -15.01 -25.27
N GLY A 202 -14.49 -14.24 -25.12
CA GLY A 202 -15.65 -14.25 -25.98
C GLY A 202 -16.77 -15.19 -25.53
N GLU A 203 -16.61 -15.83 -24.37
CA GLU A 203 -17.65 -16.62 -23.73
C GLU A 203 -18.86 -15.73 -23.42
N GLN A 204 -20.06 -16.27 -23.66
CA GLN A 204 -21.31 -15.56 -23.43
C GLN A 204 -22.03 -16.10 -22.19
N CYS A 205 -22.63 -15.20 -21.42
CA CYS A 205 -23.49 -15.55 -20.31
C CYS A 205 -24.76 -14.71 -20.32
N LEU A 206 -25.91 -15.35 -20.14
CA LEU A 206 -27.19 -14.69 -19.93
C LEU A 206 -27.53 -14.71 -18.44
N LEU A 207 -27.68 -13.51 -17.85
CA LEU A 207 -28.29 -13.35 -16.53
C LEU A 207 -29.74 -12.92 -16.66
N GLU A 208 -30.59 -13.64 -15.94
CA GLU A 208 -32.02 -13.44 -15.89
C GLU A 208 -32.43 -13.02 -14.47
N ILE A 209 -32.66 -11.73 -14.26
CA ILE A 209 -32.75 -11.12 -12.92
C ILE A 209 -34.15 -10.60 -12.66
N THR A 210 -34.72 -10.91 -11.51
CA THR A 210 -35.98 -10.33 -11.02
C THR A 210 -35.75 -9.70 -9.65
N GLN A 211 -36.15 -8.44 -9.48
CA GLN A 211 -36.08 -7.77 -8.18
C GLN A 211 -37.33 -8.08 -7.35
N GLU A 212 -37.12 -8.55 -6.13
CA GLU A 212 -38.16 -8.80 -5.13
C GLU A 212 -38.58 -7.51 -4.41
N LYS A 213 -39.71 -7.56 -3.69
CA LYS A 213 -40.25 -6.38 -2.99
C LYS A 213 -39.35 -5.88 -1.85
N ASP A 214 -38.56 -6.77 -1.26
CA ASP A 214 -37.59 -6.49 -0.19
C ASP A 214 -36.25 -5.93 -0.72
N GLY A 215 -36.11 -5.79 -2.05
CA GLY A 215 -34.90 -5.31 -2.71
C GLY A 215 -33.90 -6.43 -3.07
N ASN A 216 -34.14 -7.67 -2.65
CA ASN A 216 -33.32 -8.83 -3.02
C ASN A 216 -33.51 -9.21 -4.50
N LEU A 217 -32.59 -10.00 -5.05
CA LEU A 217 -32.66 -10.46 -6.43
C LEU A 217 -32.91 -11.96 -6.51
N CYS A 218 -33.69 -12.37 -7.50
CA CYS A 218 -33.67 -13.74 -8.00
C CYS A 218 -32.90 -13.75 -9.32
N ILE A 219 -31.80 -14.50 -9.41
CA ILE A 219 -30.92 -14.53 -10.57
C ILE A 219 -30.83 -15.95 -11.10
N GLY A 220 -31.22 -16.14 -12.37
CA GLY A 220 -30.96 -17.36 -13.15
C GLY A 220 -29.81 -17.12 -14.13
N LYS A 221 -28.97 -18.14 -14.33
CA LYS A 221 -27.81 -18.10 -15.23
C LYS A 221 -28.01 -19.09 -16.38
N ASN A 222 -27.89 -18.63 -17.63
CA ASN A 222 -27.99 -19.45 -18.84
C ASN A 222 -29.25 -20.34 -18.92
N GLY A 223 -30.40 -19.83 -18.44
CA GLY A 223 -31.66 -20.58 -18.39
C GLY A 223 -31.74 -21.63 -17.28
N GLY A 224 -30.75 -21.71 -16.39
CA GLY A 224 -30.75 -22.55 -15.20
C GLY A 224 -31.70 -22.06 -14.10
N LYS A 225 -31.75 -22.81 -12.99
CA LYS A 225 -32.57 -22.48 -11.81
C LYS A 225 -32.19 -21.11 -11.26
N ALA A 226 -33.20 -20.28 -10.99
CA ALA A 226 -32.99 -19.00 -10.32
C ALA A 226 -32.77 -19.20 -8.82
N ASN A 227 -31.70 -18.59 -8.29
CA ASN A 227 -31.39 -18.57 -6.86
C ASN A 227 -31.68 -17.19 -6.28
N LYS A 228 -31.95 -17.13 -4.97
CA LYS A 228 -32.14 -15.87 -4.25
C LYS A 228 -30.80 -15.29 -3.85
N TYR A 229 -30.64 -13.99 -4.06
CA TYR A 229 -29.45 -13.20 -3.76
C TYR A 229 -29.81 -12.05 -2.84
N ILE A 230 -28.98 -11.88 -1.83
CA ILE A 230 -29.02 -10.75 -0.90
C ILE A 230 -27.82 -9.84 -1.15
N ARG A 231 -27.85 -8.62 -0.62
CA ARG A 231 -26.68 -7.73 -0.69
C ARG A 231 -25.47 -8.44 -0.08
N ALA A 232 -24.38 -8.47 -0.84
CA ALA A 232 -23.12 -8.93 -0.30
C ALA A 232 -22.68 -7.93 0.76
N GLY A 233 -22.49 -8.44 1.96
CA GLY A 233 -21.87 -7.72 3.07
C GLY A 233 -20.84 -8.65 3.70
N ARG A 234 -20.45 -8.37 4.94
CA ARG A 234 -19.63 -9.34 5.68
C ARG A 234 -20.38 -10.68 5.80
N PRO A 235 -19.74 -11.82 5.47
CA PRO A 235 -20.39 -13.12 5.60
C PRO A 235 -20.87 -13.33 7.04
N GLN A 236 -22.01 -14.00 7.21
CA GLN A 236 -22.42 -14.47 8.53
C GLN A 236 -21.44 -15.54 8.97
N ARG A 237 -20.75 -15.30 10.09
CA ARG A 237 -19.66 -16.16 10.62
C ARG A 237 -20.17 -17.46 11.27
N ASN A 238 -21.16 -18.11 10.65
CA ASN A 238 -21.69 -19.38 11.13
C ASN A 238 -21.07 -20.51 10.31
N TYR A 239 -19.83 -20.87 10.65
CA TYR A 239 -19.25 -22.11 10.16
C TYR A 239 -19.87 -23.26 10.93
N ALA A 240 -20.98 -23.81 10.42
CA ALA A 240 -21.25 -25.21 10.68
C ALA A 240 -20.01 -25.95 10.19
N ALA A 241 -19.42 -26.81 11.03
CA ALA A 241 -18.19 -27.54 10.73
C ALA A 241 -18.31 -28.33 9.43
N THR A 242 -18.08 -27.65 8.31
CA THR A 242 -17.95 -28.27 7.00
C THR A 242 -16.55 -28.83 6.99
N THR A 243 -16.50 -30.16 7.04
CA THR A 243 -15.35 -30.96 6.67
C THR A 243 -15.02 -30.68 5.21
N ALA A 244 -14.43 -29.51 4.93
CA ALA A 244 -13.65 -29.34 3.72
C ALA A 244 -12.39 -30.18 3.96
N ALA A 245 -12.44 -31.39 3.44
CA ALA A 245 -11.35 -32.33 3.40
C ALA A 245 -10.05 -31.57 3.08
N THR A 246 -9.06 -31.78 3.94
CA THR A 246 -7.65 -31.55 3.68
C THR A 246 -7.34 -31.98 2.25
N ALA A 247 -7.27 -31.01 1.33
CA ALA A 247 -6.51 -31.21 0.11
C ALA A 247 -5.07 -31.54 0.55
N PRO A 248 -4.39 -32.48 -0.12
CA PRO A 248 -3.06 -32.89 0.28
C PRO A 248 -2.18 -31.64 0.41
N GLN A 249 -1.42 -31.57 1.50
CA GLN A 249 -0.39 -30.55 1.68
C GLN A 249 0.50 -30.54 0.42
N THR A 250 0.21 -29.64 -0.51
CA THR A 250 1.25 -29.08 -1.35
C THR A 250 2.27 -28.46 -0.41
N ALA A 251 3.56 -28.67 -0.65
CA ALA A 251 4.62 -28.04 0.14
C ALA A 251 4.28 -26.56 0.38
N PHE A 252 4.40 -26.09 1.63
CA PHE A 252 4.13 -24.68 1.98
C PHE A 252 4.95 -23.75 1.10
N PHE A 253 6.22 -24.13 0.87
CA PHE A 253 7.06 -23.49 -0.11
C PHE A 253 6.78 -24.04 -1.51
N ARG A 254 6.24 -23.17 -2.37
CA ARG A 254 6.02 -23.44 -3.78
C ARG A 254 6.11 -22.12 -4.53
N LYS A 255 7.04 -22.04 -5.46
CA LYS A 255 7.15 -20.92 -6.39
C LYS A 255 6.12 -21.08 -7.49
N ASP A 256 5.20 -20.14 -7.60
CA ASP A 256 4.20 -20.11 -8.67
C ASP A 256 3.73 -18.69 -8.93
N THR A 257 3.13 -18.49 -10.11
CA THR A 257 2.51 -17.21 -10.46
C THR A 257 1.14 -17.12 -9.83
N VAL A 258 0.77 -15.94 -9.35
CA VAL A 258 -0.59 -15.60 -8.93
C VAL A 258 -1.14 -14.52 -9.84
N HIS A 259 -2.47 -14.53 -9.97
CA HIS A 259 -3.19 -13.62 -10.84
C HIS A 259 -4.11 -12.74 -9.98
N ILE A 260 -3.83 -11.45 -9.92
CA ILE A 260 -4.70 -10.47 -9.26
C ILE A 260 -5.56 -9.79 -10.31
N ARG A 261 -6.85 -9.73 -10.00
CA ARG A 261 -7.82 -8.90 -10.71
C ARG A 261 -8.49 -7.99 -9.71
N GLY A 262 -8.90 -6.82 -10.13
CA GLY A 262 -9.72 -6.01 -9.26
C GLY A 262 -10.44 -4.86 -9.91
N PHE A 263 -11.37 -4.32 -9.14
CA PHE A 263 -12.25 -3.24 -9.54
C PHE A 263 -12.27 -2.20 -8.43
N LEU A 264 -11.76 -1.02 -8.74
CA LEU A 264 -11.78 0.15 -7.85
C LEU A 264 -13.04 0.97 -8.15
N ASP A 265 -14.10 0.70 -7.41
CA ASP A 265 -15.37 1.42 -7.50
C ASP A 265 -15.22 2.87 -6.99
N GLY A 266 -15.68 3.84 -7.77
CA GLY A 266 -15.46 5.27 -7.54
C GLY A 266 -14.11 5.82 -8.06
N TYR A 267 -13.34 5.03 -8.81
CA TYR A 267 -12.11 5.49 -9.44
C TYR A 267 -12.35 6.43 -10.63
N SER A 268 -11.46 7.42 -10.77
CA SER A 268 -11.26 8.17 -12.00
C SER A 268 -9.79 8.55 -12.13
N PRO A 269 -9.21 8.60 -13.36
CA PRO A 269 -7.84 9.07 -13.56
C PRO A 269 -7.57 10.48 -13.00
N LYS A 270 -8.61 11.28 -12.76
CA LYS A 270 -8.52 12.60 -12.10
C LYS A 270 -7.98 12.53 -10.67
N LEU A 271 -7.99 11.37 -10.02
CA LEU A 271 -7.38 11.17 -8.70
C LEU A 271 -5.85 11.35 -8.71
N GLY A 272 -5.22 11.39 -9.89
CA GLY A 272 -3.78 11.68 -10.03
C GLY A 272 -2.88 10.45 -10.00
N PHE A 273 -3.46 9.24 -9.97
CA PHE A 273 -2.73 7.98 -10.10
C PHE A 273 -3.39 7.07 -11.12
N THR A 274 -2.58 6.40 -11.94
CA THR A 274 -3.01 5.44 -12.97
C THR A 274 -2.41 4.06 -12.75
N THR A 275 -1.67 3.89 -11.65
CA THR A 275 -1.02 2.63 -11.27
C THR A 275 -1.25 2.36 -9.79
N VAL A 276 -1.37 1.09 -9.46
CA VAL A 276 -1.25 0.53 -8.11
C VAL A 276 0.08 -0.22 -8.04
N LEU A 277 0.68 -0.29 -6.86
CA LEU A 277 1.86 -1.11 -6.63
C LEU A 277 1.55 -2.25 -5.67
N ILE A 278 1.80 -3.48 -6.08
CA ILE A 278 1.78 -4.64 -5.17
C ILE A 278 3.20 -4.83 -4.64
N TYR A 279 3.36 -4.73 -3.33
CA TYR A 279 4.62 -5.00 -2.66
C TYR A 279 4.68 -6.49 -2.36
N THR A 280 5.66 -7.16 -2.98
CA THR A 280 5.99 -8.52 -2.63
C THR A 280 7.41 -8.55 -2.10
N ASP A 281 7.56 -9.08 -0.90
CA ASP A 281 8.84 -9.32 -0.27
C ASP A 281 9.06 -10.83 -0.23
N ASN A 282 10.16 -11.28 -0.79
CA ASN A 282 10.61 -12.65 -0.60
C ASN A 282 11.32 -12.72 0.76
N HIS A 283 10.60 -13.11 1.81
CA HIS A 283 11.20 -13.18 3.14
C HIS A 283 12.29 -14.24 3.26
N ILE A 284 12.37 -15.20 2.32
CA ILE A 284 13.43 -16.22 2.26
C ILE A 284 14.78 -15.62 1.85
N THR A 285 14.78 -14.71 0.87
CA THR A 285 16.02 -14.18 0.26
C THR A 285 16.23 -12.68 0.51
N ASN A 286 15.25 -12.01 1.13
CA ASN A 286 15.23 -10.56 1.33
C ASN A 286 15.18 -9.73 0.03
N GLU A 287 14.74 -10.33 -1.07
CA GLU A 287 14.51 -9.62 -2.33
C GLU A 287 13.10 -9.00 -2.34
N GLY A 288 12.99 -7.77 -2.85
CA GLY A 288 11.71 -7.11 -3.09
C GLY A 288 11.37 -7.19 -4.57
N THR A 289 10.20 -7.70 -4.92
CA THR A 289 9.75 -7.87 -6.32
C THR A 289 8.43 -7.15 -6.54
N PRO A 290 8.39 -5.80 -6.47
CA PRO A 290 7.15 -5.07 -6.64
C PRO A 290 6.56 -5.32 -8.04
N ALA A 291 5.24 -5.43 -8.11
CA ALA A 291 4.50 -5.55 -9.36
C ALA A 291 3.65 -4.29 -9.59
N VAL A 292 3.78 -3.67 -10.76
CA VAL A 292 3.02 -2.49 -11.14
C VAL A 292 1.75 -2.90 -11.85
N VAL A 293 0.63 -2.53 -11.25
CA VAL A 293 -0.69 -2.77 -11.81
C VAL A 293 -1.17 -1.48 -12.47
N THR A 294 -1.49 -1.53 -13.76
CA THR A 294 -2.09 -0.37 -14.43
C THR A 294 -3.60 -0.39 -14.20
N ILE A 295 -4.17 0.75 -13.81
CA ILE A 295 -5.63 0.90 -13.64
C ILE A 295 -6.22 1.42 -14.94
N HIS A 296 -7.24 0.75 -15.44
CA HIS A 296 -8.04 1.21 -16.56
C HIS A 296 -8.92 2.40 -16.14
N PRO A 297 -9.33 3.28 -17.08
CA PRO A 297 -10.21 4.41 -16.75
C PRO A 297 -11.55 4.03 -16.12
N ASP A 298 -11.99 2.77 -16.29
CA ASP A 298 -13.21 2.21 -15.69
C ASP A 298 -12.97 1.58 -14.30
N GLY A 299 -11.77 1.72 -13.72
CA GLY A 299 -11.42 1.20 -12.40
C GLY A 299 -10.95 -0.26 -12.38
N ARG A 300 -11.00 -0.97 -13.51
CA ARG A 300 -10.45 -2.34 -13.59
C ARG A 300 -8.93 -2.33 -13.52
N PHE A 301 -8.36 -3.37 -12.93
CA PHE A 301 -6.91 -3.59 -12.91
C PHE A 301 -6.61 -5.08 -12.84
N GLU A 302 -5.50 -5.49 -13.45
CA GLU A 302 -5.03 -6.88 -13.45
C GLU A 302 -3.50 -6.92 -13.38
N SER A 303 -2.93 -7.92 -12.70
CA SER A 303 -1.49 -8.13 -12.61
C SER A 303 -1.15 -9.55 -12.25
N ASP A 304 -0.06 -10.03 -12.82
CA ASP A 304 0.55 -11.30 -12.49
C ASP A 304 1.86 -11.06 -11.74
N PHE A 305 2.14 -11.85 -10.72
CA PHE A 305 3.43 -11.84 -10.04
C PHE A 305 3.72 -13.19 -9.40
N VAL A 306 5.00 -13.44 -9.10
CA VAL A 306 5.44 -14.71 -8.51
C VAL A 306 5.47 -14.62 -7.00
N VAL A 307 4.96 -15.64 -6.33
CA VAL A 307 5.08 -15.84 -4.88
C VAL A 307 5.72 -17.19 -4.59
N ASN A 308 6.38 -17.30 -3.44
CA ASN A 308 7.10 -18.52 -3.03
C ASN A 308 6.35 -19.34 -1.97
N TYR A 309 5.30 -18.77 -1.38
CA TYR A 309 4.51 -19.37 -0.31
C TYR A 309 3.17 -18.63 -0.19
N PRO A 310 2.14 -19.26 0.42
CA PRO A 310 0.92 -18.57 0.82
C PRO A 310 1.20 -17.44 1.82
N GLY A 311 0.64 -16.26 1.60
CA GLY A 311 0.90 -15.14 2.50
C GLY A 311 0.05 -13.90 2.25
N VAL A 312 0.17 -12.96 3.20
CA VAL A 312 -0.38 -11.61 3.10
C VAL A 312 0.57 -10.72 2.33
N HIS A 313 0.04 -9.98 1.37
CA HIS A 313 0.74 -9.03 0.51
C HIS A 313 0.11 -7.65 0.63
N HIS A 314 0.87 -6.61 0.28
CA HIS A 314 0.39 -5.23 0.36
C HIS A 314 0.12 -4.65 -1.02
N LEU A 315 -0.97 -3.91 -1.13
CA LEU A 315 -1.38 -3.17 -2.31
C LEU A 315 -1.44 -1.68 -1.96
N SER A 316 -0.77 -0.85 -2.76
CA SER A 316 -0.69 0.60 -2.56
C SER A 316 -1.33 1.37 -3.72
N MET A 317 -2.33 2.18 -3.38
CA MET A 317 -3.06 3.10 -4.25
C MET A 317 -2.76 4.53 -3.81
N GLY A 318 -1.70 5.14 -4.36
CA GLY A 318 -1.21 6.44 -3.90
C GLY A 318 -0.72 6.37 -2.44
N ASN A 319 -1.33 7.14 -1.54
CA ASN A 319 -1.01 7.08 -0.09
C ASN A 319 -1.81 5.99 0.66
N ASN A 320 -2.68 5.25 -0.03
CA ASN A 320 -3.60 4.32 0.58
C ASN A 320 -3.07 2.89 0.46
N TRP A 321 -3.13 2.16 1.57
CA TRP A 321 -2.61 0.81 1.67
C TRP A 321 -3.72 -0.15 2.05
N MET A 322 -3.68 -1.34 1.47
CA MET A 322 -4.48 -2.48 1.90
C MET A 322 -3.65 -3.75 1.84
N THR A 323 -4.11 -4.76 2.55
CA THR A 323 -3.52 -6.10 2.59
C THR A 323 -4.47 -7.09 1.93
N PHE A 324 -3.92 -8.16 1.37
CA PHE A 324 -4.69 -9.30 0.87
C PHE A 324 -3.85 -10.58 0.99
N TYR A 325 -4.51 -11.71 1.18
CA TYR A 325 -3.90 -13.04 1.22
C TYR A 325 -4.08 -13.77 -0.11
N ILE A 326 -3.05 -14.46 -0.59
CA ILE A 326 -3.15 -15.32 -1.79
C ILE A 326 -2.19 -16.51 -1.68
N ARG A 327 -2.52 -17.62 -2.35
CA ARG A 327 -1.64 -18.79 -2.46
C ARG A 327 -1.01 -18.90 -3.85
N PRO A 328 0.20 -19.49 -3.98
CA PRO A 328 0.82 -19.75 -5.28
C PRO A 328 -0.13 -20.49 -6.23
N GLY A 329 -0.28 -19.97 -7.46
CA GLY A 329 -1.12 -20.56 -8.51
C GLY A 329 -2.59 -20.11 -8.49
N GLU A 330 -3.00 -19.28 -7.54
CA GLU A 330 -4.39 -18.82 -7.45
C GLU A 330 -4.65 -17.53 -8.24
N THR A 331 -5.92 -17.36 -8.63
CA THR A 331 -6.47 -16.09 -9.09
C THR A 331 -7.38 -15.51 -8.01
N LEU A 332 -7.18 -14.24 -7.63
CA LEU A 332 -8.03 -13.52 -6.67
C LEU A 332 -8.56 -12.24 -7.29
N MET A 333 -9.89 -12.07 -7.24
CA MET A 333 -10.58 -10.83 -7.61
C MET A 333 -10.84 -9.99 -6.36
N LEU A 334 -10.45 -8.72 -6.39
CA LEU A 334 -10.67 -7.72 -5.35
C LEU A 334 -11.70 -6.68 -5.81
N TYR A 335 -12.74 -6.48 -5.03
CA TYR A 335 -13.59 -5.30 -5.13
C TYR A 335 -13.19 -4.31 -4.05
N ILE A 336 -12.86 -3.09 -4.48
CA ILE A 336 -12.40 -2.02 -3.60
C ILE A 336 -13.35 -0.85 -3.77
N ASN A 337 -14.04 -0.45 -2.71
CA ASN A 337 -14.85 0.77 -2.72
C ASN A 337 -14.01 1.97 -2.26
N TRP A 338 -13.82 2.95 -3.15
CA TRP A 338 -12.97 4.11 -2.86
C TRP A 338 -13.48 4.95 -1.70
N GLU A 339 -14.80 5.15 -1.60
CA GLU A 339 -15.41 5.90 -0.50
C GLU A 339 -15.23 5.20 0.85
N ASP A 340 -15.32 3.87 0.89
CA ASP A 340 -15.04 3.06 2.08
C ASP A 340 -13.59 3.23 2.55
N HIS A 341 -12.65 3.28 1.59
CA HIS A 341 -11.25 3.57 1.84
C HIS A 341 -11.03 4.96 2.43
N LEU A 342 -11.61 6.00 1.82
CA LEU A 342 -11.48 7.36 2.32
C LEU A 342 -12.09 7.50 3.72
N ASP A 343 -13.23 6.84 3.97
CA ASP A 343 -13.88 6.84 5.28
C ASP A 343 -13.01 6.15 6.35
N TYR A 344 -12.42 5.00 6.01
CA TYR A 344 -11.46 4.30 6.87
C TYR A 344 -10.28 5.18 7.26
N LEU A 345 -9.69 5.93 6.32
CA LEU A 345 -8.55 6.82 6.58
C LEU A 345 -8.91 8.00 7.47
N ARG A 346 -10.10 8.55 7.27
CA ARG A 346 -10.66 9.63 8.08
C ARG A 346 -10.99 9.18 9.50
N GLN A 347 -11.45 7.94 9.66
CA GLN A 347 -11.98 7.44 10.93
C GLN A 347 -11.16 6.29 11.53
N ARG A 348 -9.86 6.14 11.27
CA ARG A 348 -9.05 4.98 11.72
C ARG A 348 -9.24 4.56 13.20
N ARG A 349 -9.59 5.50 14.10
CA ARG A 349 -9.91 5.22 15.52
C ARG A 349 -11.36 4.74 15.77
N LEU A 350 -12.33 5.16 14.95
CA LEU A 350 -13.77 4.87 15.09
C LEU A 350 -14.26 3.76 14.15
N LYS A 351 -13.69 3.70 12.94
CA LYS A 351 -13.91 2.66 11.93
C LYS A 351 -12.56 1.97 11.68
N PRO A 352 -12.29 0.87 12.39
CA PRO A 352 -10.95 0.31 12.39
C PRO A 352 -10.65 -0.50 11.12
N MET A 353 -11.61 -0.71 10.21
CA MET A 353 -11.49 -1.64 9.08
C MET A 353 -12.36 -1.22 7.90
N LEU A 354 -11.95 -1.65 6.71
CA LEU A 354 -12.76 -1.61 5.50
C LEU A 354 -13.98 -2.54 5.66
N THR A 355 -15.15 -2.09 5.22
CA THR A 355 -16.42 -2.81 5.38
C THR A 355 -17.04 -3.23 4.06
N GLU A 356 -16.65 -2.57 2.96
CA GLU A 356 -17.19 -2.76 1.62
C GLU A 356 -16.21 -3.45 0.67
N THR A 357 -15.00 -3.79 1.14
CA THR A 357 -14.03 -4.56 0.35
C THR A 357 -14.45 -6.02 0.29
N LEU A 358 -14.50 -6.59 -0.92
CA LEU A 358 -14.94 -7.95 -1.17
C LEU A 358 -13.92 -8.73 -2.00
N TYR A 359 -13.96 -10.04 -1.87
CA TYR A 359 -13.02 -10.95 -2.51
C TYR A 359 -13.76 -12.09 -3.18
N MET A 360 -13.29 -12.51 -4.35
CA MET A 360 -13.79 -13.67 -5.10
C MET A 360 -12.61 -14.51 -5.58
N GLY A 361 -12.76 -15.85 -5.57
CA GLY A 361 -11.68 -16.81 -5.84
C GLY A 361 -11.35 -17.71 -4.64
N PRO A 362 -10.39 -18.63 -4.78
CA PRO A 362 -10.08 -19.66 -3.77
C PRO A 362 -9.64 -19.11 -2.40
N SER A 363 -8.93 -17.98 -2.38
CA SER A 363 -8.52 -17.29 -1.14
C SER A 363 -9.53 -16.30 -0.59
N SER A 364 -10.75 -16.24 -1.14
CA SER A 364 -11.75 -15.22 -0.74
C SER A 364 -12.16 -15.33 0.73
N SER A 365 -12.38 -16.54 1.25
CA SER A 365 -12.79 -16.76 2.65
C SER A 365 -11.74 -16.28 3.64
N ILE A 366 -10.46 -16.65 3.44
CA ILE A 366 -9.36 -16.23 4.31
C ILE A 366 -9.23 -14.71 4.33
N ASN A 367 -9.35 -14.04 3.18
CA ASN A 367 -9.34 -12.58 3.14
C ASN A 367 -10.49 -11.95 3.92
N GLN A 368 -11.71 -12.47 3.74
CA GLN A 368 -12.91 -12.00 4.45
C GLN A 368 -12.82 -12.23 5.96
N GLU A 369 -12.06 -13.22 6.40
CA GLU A 369 -11.84 -13.59 7.80
C GLU A 369 -10.70 -12.80 8.46
N LEU A 370 -9.53 -12.76 7.81
CA LEU A 370 -8.29 -12.19 8.38
C LEU A 370 -8.23 -10.66 8.34
N MET A 371 -8.59 -10.04 7.21
CA MET A 371 -8.39 -8.59 7.02
C MET A 371 -9.16 -7.75 8.07
N PRO A 372 -10.40 -8.12 8.48
CA PRO A 372 -11.09 -7.41 9.56
C PRO A 372 -10.48 -7.57 10.96
N CYS A 373 -9.54 -8.51 11.17
CA CYS A 373 -8.94 -8.78 12.47
C CYS A 373 -7.70 -7.92 12.76
N GLU A 374 -6.95 -7.50 11.73
CA GLU A 374 -5.73 -6.68 11.87
C GLU A 374 -5.86 -5.51 12.86
N PRO A 375 -6.96 -4.71 12.84
CA PRO A 375 -7.07 -3.54 13.70
C PRO A 375 -7.24 -3.84 15.20
N LEU A 376 -7.64 -5.07 15.52
CA LEU A 376 -7.80 -5.52 16.90
C LEU A 376 -6.46 -5.61 17.65
N PHE A 377 -5.34 -5.52 16.93
CA PHE A 377 -3.98 -5.73 17.45
C PHE A 377 -3.05 -4.55 17.11
N SER A 378 -3.61 -3.34 17.19
CA SER A 378 -2.90 -2.10 16.86
C SER A 378 -1.94 -1.64 17.96
N LYS A 379 -0.79 -1.08 17.54
CA LYS A 379 0.22 -0.46 18.42
C LYS A 379 0.16 1.05 18.32
N ASP A 380 0.55 1.74 19.39
CA ASP A 380 0.76 3.18 19.37
C ASP A 380 2.26 3.50 19.43
N TYR A 381 2.80 3.98 18.30
CA TYR A 381 4.21 4.38 18.19
C TYR A 381 4.61 5.54 19.11
N HIS A 382 3.67 6.33 19.64
CA HIS A 382 4.01 7.34 20.64
C HIS A 382 4.42 6.70 21.97
N ILE A 383 3.89 5.52 22.30
CA ILE A 383 4.26 4.79 23.52
C ILE A 383 5.75 4.44 23.48
N ILE A 384 6.22 3.83 22.37
CA ILE A 384 7.62 3.41 22.27
C ILE A 384 8.57 4.61 22.22
N GLN A 385 8.22 5.67 21.48
CA GLN A 385 9.02 6.89 21.38
C GLN A 385 9.22 7.55 22.76
N ASN A 386 8.17 7.61 23.58
CA ASN A 386 8.26 8.14 24.93
C ASN A 386 9.00 7.19 25.88
N ALA A 387 8.74 5.88 25.77
CA ALA A 387 9.34 4.86 26.61
C ALA A 387 10.86 4.75 26.43
N CYS A 388 11.37 4.88 25.20
CA CYS A 388 12.81 4.71 24.92
C CYS A 388 13.72 5.55 25.82
N LYS A 389 13.30 6.78 26.18
CA LYS A 389 14.12 7.71 26.98
C LYS A 389 13.83 7.65 28.48
N THR A 390 12.79 6.93 28.88
CA THR A 390 12.22 7.01 30.24
C THR A 390 12.16 5.68 30.97
N LEU A 391 12.11 4.55 30.25
CA LEU A 391 12.00 3.21 30.81
C LEU A 391 13.26 2.38 30.53
N THR A 392 13.62 1.52 31.48
CA THR A 392 14.54 0.41 31.25
C THR A 392 13.89 -0.69 30.39
N PRO A 393 14.68 -1.58 29.78
CA PRO A 393 14.13 -2.74 29.06
C PRO A 393 13.13 -3.58 29.86
N SER A 394 13.45 -3.91 31.12
CA SER A 394 12.58 -4.74 31.97
C SER A 394 11.29 -4.03 32.36
N GLU A 395 11.34 -2.71 32.63
CA GLU A 395 10.15 -1.90 32.90
C GLU A 395 9.25 -1.81 31.66
N PHE A 396 9.83 -1.60 30.48
CA PHE A 396 9.06 -1.57 29.23
C PHE A 396 8.37 -2.93 28.98
N LYS A 397 9.11 -4.04 29.09
CA LYS A 397 8.54 -5.40 28.92
C LYS A 397 7.35 -5.63 29.88
N THR A 398 7.49 -5.23 31.14
CA THR A 398 6.41 -5.28 32.14
C THR A 398 5.23 -4.39 31.76
N GLN A 399 5.50 -3.16 31.30
CA GLN A 399 4.46 -2.21 30.87
C GLN A 399 3.64 -2.74 29.68
N GLN A 400 4.24 -3.51 28.77
CA GLN A 400 3.55 -4.05 27.58
C GLN A 400 2.77 -5.34 27.86
N GLU A 401 2.97 -6.00 29.00
CA GLU A 401 2.33 -7.28 29.32
C GLU A 401 0.78 -7.23 29.34
N PRO A 402 0.13 -6.20 29.92
CA PRO A 402 -1.34 -6.10 29.89
C PRO A 402 -1.91 -6.01 28.47
N MET A 403 -1.22 -5.30 27.56
CA MET A 403 -1.62 -5.21 26.15
C MET A 403 -1.58 -6.59 25.49
N TYR A 404 -0.50 -7.35 25.69
CA TYR A 404 -0.36 -8.68 25.12
C TYR A 404 -1.39 -9.66 25.68
N LYS A 405 -1.67 -9.62 26.99
CA LYS A 405 -2.74 -10.44 27.60
C LYS A 405 -4.11 -10.12 27.00
N LEU A 406 -4.42 -8.84 26.78
CA LEU A 406 -5.65 -8.43 26.11
C LEU A 406 -5.74 -8.96 24.67
N TRP A 407 -4.63 -8.90 23.93
CA TRP A 407 -4.56 -9.44 22.58
C TRP A 407 -4.79 -10.95 22.55
N MET A 408 -4.10 -11.70 23.40
CA MET A 408 -4.29 -13.15 23.47
C MET A 408 -5.71 -13.54 23.90
N HIS A 409 -6.32 -12.81 24.84
CA HIS A 409 -7.73 -13.02 25.19
C HIS A 409 -8.67 -12.80 23.99
N ARG A 410 -8.40 -11.80 23.13
CA ARG A 410 -9.17 -11.58 21.89
C ARG A 410 -9.00 -12.75 20.91
N VAL A 411 -7.78 -13.26 20.77
CA VAL A 411 -7.47 -14.45 19.96
C VAL A 411 -8.24 -15.66 20.47
N ASP A 412 -8.21 -15.93 21.79
CA ASP A 412 -8.93 -17.05 22.40
C ASP A 412 -10.45 -16.93 22.20
N SER A 413 -10.99 -15.72 22.33
CA SER A 413 -12.42 -15.46 22.08
C SER A 413 -12.81 -15.74 20.62
N LEU A 414 -11.98 -15.34 19.65
CA LEU A 414 -12.19 -15.63 18.23
C LEU A 414 -12.11 -17.14 17.96
N GLU A 415 -11.13 -17.84 18.53
CA GLU A 415 -11.01 -19.28 18.39
C GLU A 415 -12.23 -20.03 18.96
N GLN A 416 -12.67 -19.66 20.17
CA GLN A 416 -13.85 -20.25 20.82
C GLN A 416 -15.13 -20.01 20.02
N SER A 417 -15.24 -18.85 19.36
CA SER A 417 -16.39 -18.53 18.53
C SER A 417 -16.50 -19.39 17.26
N LYS A 418 -15.42 -20.07 16.85
CA LYS A 418 -15.32 -20.85 15.60
C LYS A 418 -15.72 -20.04 14.36
N THR A 419 -15.44 -18.75 14.39
CA THR A 419 -15.79 -17.81 13.32
C THR A 419 -14.71 -17.69 12.24
N LEU A 420 -13.55 -18.32 12.43
CA LEU A 420 -12.45 -18.35 11.47
C LEU A 420 -12.14 -19.80 11.12
N GLN A 421 -11.74 -20.04 9.87
CA GLN A 421 -11.21 -21.32 9.44
C GLN A 421 -9.89 -21.65 10.15
N PRO A 422 -9.52 -22.93 10.32
CA PRO A 422 -8.32 -23.32 11.07
C PRO A 422 -7.02 -22.66 10.59
N GLU A 423 -6.85 -22.51 9.26
CA GLU A 423 -5.67 -21.84 8.70
C GLU A 423 -5.66 -20.34 9.04
N ALA A 424 -6.77 -19.63 8.82
CA ALA A 424 -6.90 -18.22 9.19
C ALA A 424 -6.69 -18.00 10.69
N MET A 425 -7.26 -18.86 11.55
CA MET A 425 -7.07 -18.76 12.99
C MET A 425 -5.60 -18.96 13.38
N GLN A 426 -4.89 -19.90 12.77
CA GLN A 426 -3.47 -20.11 13.04
C GLN A 426 -2.59 -18.97 12.53
N MET A 427 -2.88 -18.43 11.34
CA MET A 427 -2.20 -17.24 10.82
C MET A 427 -2.40 -16.02 11.73
N LEU A 428 -3.62 -15.82 12.23
CA LEU A 428 -3.92 -14.73 13.16
C LEU A 428 -3.15 -14.88 14.48
N LYS A 429 -3.11 -16.11 15.04
CA LYS A 429 -2.29 -16.42 16.22
C LYS A 429 -0.82 -16.06 15.97
N ASN A 430 -0.27 -16.53 14.86
CA ASN A 430 1.12 -16.29 14.53
C ASN A 430 1.39 -14.79 14.36
N ASP A 431 0.55 -14.07 13.63
CA ASP A 431 0.70 -12.64 13.40
C ASP A 431 0.68 -11.86 14.72
N VAL A 432 -0.27 -12.13 15.62
CA VAL A 432 -0.34 -11.46 16.94
C VAL A 432 0.92 -11.69 17.76
N MET A 433 1.43 -12.93 17.78
CA MET A 433 2.64 -13.28 18.51
C MET A 433 3.88 -12.58 17.93
N ILE A 434 4.13 -12.70 16.62
CA ILE A 434 5.28 -12.04 15.98
C ILE A 434 5.17 -10.52 16.06
N ASN A 435 3.95 -9.97 16.03
CA ASN A 435 3.72 -8.54 16.14
C ASN A 435 4.13 -8.03 17.53
N TYR A 436 3.83 -8.78 18.60
CA TYR A 436 4.30 -8.50 19.94
C TYR A 436 5.82 -8.68 20.09
N GLY A 437 6.37 -9.79 19.57
CA GLY A 437 7.82 -10.03 19.61
C GLY A 437 8.62 -8.95 18.89
N ALA A 438 8.17 -8.53 17.71
CA ALA A 438 8.76 -7.43 16.96
C ALA A 438 8.72 -6.10 17.73
N TRP A 439 7.65 -5.86 18.50
CA TRP A 439 7.50 -4.64 19.30
C TRP A 439 8.54 -4.54 20.42
N LEU A 440 8.81 -5.66 21.11
CA LEU A 440 9.85 -5.70 22.13
C LEU A 440 11.25 -5.52 21.53
N LEU A 441 11.54 -6.16 20.40
CA LEU A 441 12.83 -5.99 19.73
C LEU A 441 13.01 -4.58 19.16
N GLU A 442 11.95 -3.96 18.63
CA GLU A 442 11.96 -2.56 18.15
C GLU A 442 12.41 -1.61 19.26
N PHE A 443 11.91 -1.81 20.48
CA PHE A 443 12.25 -0.95 21.62
C PHE A 443 13.75 -0.94 21.87
N ILE A 444 14.40 -2.10 21.87
CA ILE A 444 15.86 -2.19 22.05
C ILE A 444 16.59 -1.48 20.93
N LEU A 445 16.19 -1.71 19.67
CA LEU A 445 16.82 -1.08 18.50
C LEU A 445 16.73 0.45 18.56
N MET A 446 15.52 0.99 18.80
CA MET A 446 15.30 2.44 18.91
C MET A 446 16.08 3.05 20.08
N ARG A 447 16.11 2.36 21.24
CA ARG A 447 16.82 2.80 22.43
C ARG A 447 18.33 2.86 22.19
N ASP A 448 18.88 1.91 21.46
CA ASP A 448 20.29 1.90 21.09
C ASP A 448 20.66 3.01 20.11
N MET A 449 19.75 3.40 19.22
CA MET A 449 19.91 4.59 18.38
C MET A 449 19.90 5.88 19.20
N ASP A 450 19.00 6.00 20.17
CA ASP A 450 18.93 7.16 21.05
C ASP A 450 20.13 7.26 21.98
N ALA A 451 20.62 6.14 22.53
CA ALA A 451 21.81 6.11 23.39
C ALA A 451 23.08 6.59 22.67
N ARG A 452 23.16 6.44 21.34
CA ARG A 452 24.27 7.00 20.53
C ARG A 452 24.17 8.51 20.35
N LYS A 453 22.96 9.08 20.44
CA LYS A 453 22.71 10.51 20.24
C LYS A 453 22.77 11.28 21.56
N ASP A 454 22.22 10.71 22.62
CA ASP A 454 22.18 11.29 23.96
C ASP A 454 23.01 10.46 24.94
N THR A 455 24.29 10.80 25.04
CA THR A 455 25.23 10.14 25.94
C THR A 455 25.06 10.53 27.41
N THR A 456 24.20 11.51 27.71
CA THR A 456 24.02 12.09 29.05
C THR A 456 22.92 11.39 29.83
N ASN A 457 21.89 10.88 29.15
CA ASN A 457 20.78 10.17 29.76
C ASN A 457 21.25 8.85 30.41
N THR A 458 21.05 8.73 31.72
CA THR A 458 21.46 7.58 32.53
C THR A 458 20.59 6.34 32.29
N ILE A 459 19.31 6.52 32.02
CA ILE A 459 18.39 5.41 31.67
C ILE A 459 18.84 4.74 30.38
N LEU A 460 19.22 5.53 29.37
CA LEU A 460 19.74 5.02 28.08
C LEU A 460 21.00 4.14 28.23
N LYS A 461 21.72 4.22 29.34
CA LYS A 461 22.90 3.36 29.61
C LYS A 461 22.56 1.97 30.15
N ILE A 462 21.35 1.78 30.69
CA ILE A 462 20.92 0.49 31.27
C ILE A 462 20.54 -0.48 30.16
N LYS A 463 21.43 -1.44 29.86
CA LYS A 463 21.21 -2.50 28.87
C LYS A 463 20.25 -3.57 29.38
N GLU A 464 19.66 -4.30 28.43
CA GLU A 464 18.81 -5.45 28.70
C GLU A 464 19.62 -6.64 29.22
N THR A 465 19.01 -7.43 30.10
CA THR A 465 19.57 -8.69 30.60
C THR A 465 19.19 -9.85 29.67
N PRO A 466 19.89 -11.00 29.69
CA PRO A 466 19.60 -12.12 28.79
C PRO A 466 18.14 -12.62 28.82
N ASP A 467 17.51 -12.63 29.99
CA ASP A 467 16.09 -13.00 30.19
C ASP A 467 15.09 -12.03 29.55
N TYR A 468 15.54 -10.85 29.10
CA TYR A 468 14.73 -9.98 28.26
C TYR A 468 14.23 -10.74 27.02
N TYR A 469 15.06 -11.58 26.41
CA TYR A 469 14.75 -12.30 25.17
C TYR A 469 13.91 -13.57 25.36
N ASP A 470 13.56 -13.93 26.60
CA ASP A 470 12.76 -15.14 26.90
C ASP A 470 11.38 -15.18 26.22
N PHE A 471 10.84 -14.03 25.78
CA PHE A 471 9.59 -14.02 25.02
C PHE A 471 9.70 -14.78 23.68
N LEU A 472 10.92 -14.95 23.14
CA LEU A 472 11.15 -15.72 21.92
C LEU A 472 10.75 -17.20 22.08
N LYS A 473 10.77 -17.75 23.30
CA LYS A 473 10.30 -19.11 23.61
C LYS A 473 8.84 -19.32 23.26
N ALA A 474 8.03 -18.26 23.36
CA ALA A 474 6.62 -18.30 23.03
C ALA A 474 6.34 -18.04 21.54
N MET A 475 7.31 -17.54 20.77
CA MET A 475 7.07 -17.14 19.37
C MET A 475 6.94 -18.36 18.44
N PRO A 476 6.16 -18.26 17.35
CA PRO A 476 5.93 -19.35 16.39
C PRO A 476 7.11 -19.54 15.42
N LEU A 477 8.33 -19.69 15.94
CA LEU A 477 9.58 -19.67 15.16
C LEU A 477 9.76 -20.86 14.20
N ASN A 478 9.04 -21.96 14.45
CA ASN A 478 9.03 -23.17 13.62
C ASN A 478 7.80 -23.29 12.73
N ASP A 479 6.81 -22.43 12.91
CA ASP A 479 5.63 -22.45 12.05
C ASP A 479 5.91 -21.67 10.77
N VAL A 480 6.08 -22.40 9.66
CA VAL A 480 6.32 -21.81 8.33
C VAL A 480 5.24 -20.80 7.92
N ARG A 481 4.01 -20.92 8.43
CA ARG A 481 2.92 -19.96 8.15
C ARG A 481 3.22 -18.57 8.68
N SER A 482 4.08 -18.44 9.70
CA SER A 482 4.54 -17.15 10.21
C SER A 482 5.20 -16.31 9.11
N ILE A 483 5.83 -16.95 8.13
CA ILE A 483 6.48 -16.28 7.00
C ILE A 483 5.45 -15.52 6.16
N GLY A 484 4.23 -16.04 6.03
CA GLY A 484 3.13 -15.40 5.31
C GLY A 484 2.35 -14.36 6.12
N CYS A 485 2.74 -14.04 7.35
CA CYS A 485 2.05 -13.06 8.19
C CYS A 485 2.51 -11.62 7.90
N ASN A 486 1.59 -10.67 8.10
CA ASN A 486 1.75 -9.25 7.77
C ASN A 486 3.00 -8.60 8.40
N ASN A 487 3.29 -8.90 9.68
CA ASN A 487 4.41 -8.29 10.41
C ASN A 487 5.72 -9.10 10.36
N PHE A 488 5.80 -10.16 9.54
CA PHE A 488 6.95 -11.05 9.54
C PHE A 488 8.25 -10.37 9.10
N SER A 489 8.19 -9.52 8.07
CA SER A 489 9.35 -8.78 7.55
C SER A 489 10.06 -7.98 8.64
N THR A 490 9.29 -7.28 9.47
CA THR A 490 9.81 -6.52 10.61
C THR A 490 10.34 -7.46 11.67
N PHE A 491 9.57 -8.49 12.04
CA PHE A 491 9.95 -9.44 13.08
C PHE A 491 11.30 -10.13 12.79
N ILE A 492 11.46 -10.74 11.61
CA ILE A 492 12.70 -11.43 11.25
C ILE A 492 13.87 -10.45 11.20
N ASN A 493 13.68 -9.26 10.63
CA ASN A 493 14.72 -8.23 10.60
C ASN A 493 15.17 -7.83 12.00
N ARG A 494 14.24 -7.68 12.95
CA ARG A 494 14.59 -7.32 14.33
C ARG A 494 15.35 -8.43 15.06
N ILE A 495 15.11 -9.71 14.73
CA ILE A 495 15.93 -10.82 15.23
C ILE A 495 17.33 -10.77 14.61
N GLU A 496 17.46 -10.49 13.31
CA GLU A 496 18.76 -10.41 12.62
C GLU A 496 19.72 -9.41 13.27
N PHE A 497 19.17 -8.31 13.81
CA PHE A 497 19.90 -7.20 14.40
C PHE A 497 19.80 -7.11 15.94
N MET A 498 19.29 -8.15 16.61
CA MET A 498 19.21 -8.14 18.08
C MET A 498 20.60 -8.19 18.73
N ASN A 499 20.74 -7.58 19.91
CA ASN A 499 22.03 -7.46 20.59
C ASN A 499 22.75 -8.80 20.84
N PRO A 500 22.07 -9.91 21.21
CA PRO A 500 22.72 -11.22 21.32
C PRO A 500 23.43 -11.68 20.04
N PHE A 501 22.93 -11.31 18.86
CA PHE A 501 23.53 -11.66 17.57
C PHE A 501 24.68 -10.76 17.15
N LEU A 502 24.81 -9.57 17.75
CA LEU A 502 25.87 -8.64 17.38
C LEU A 502 27.25 -9.28 17.59
N PRO A 503 27.63 -9.82 18.78
CA PRO A 503 28.95 -10.45 18.97
C PRO A 503 29.26 -11.57 17.97
N ALA A 504 28.26 -12.40 17.64
CA ALA A 504 28.40 -13.44 16.62
C ALA A 504 28.68 -12.84 15.24
N SER A 505 28.07 -11.71 14.92
CA SER A 505 28.33 -10.96 13.68
C SER A 505 29.69 -10.25 13.70
N TRP A 506 30.18 -9.85 14.89
CA TRP A 506 31.52 -9.25 15.06
C TRP A 506 32.67 -10.26 14.96
N GLN A 507 32.43 -11.57 15.05
CA GLN A 507 33.43 -12.61 14.71
C GLN A 507 33.94 -12.48 13.26
N ILE A 508 33.21 -11.77 12.41
CA ILE A 508 33.67 -11.43 11.06
C ILE A 508 34.95 -10.56 11.10
N LYS A 509 35.16 -9.79 12.18
CA LYS A 509 36.35 -8.95 12.36
C LYS A 509 37.46 -9.63 13.16
N ASN A 510 37.13 -10.57 14.06
CA ASN A 510 38.07 -11.22 14.99
C ASN A 510 38.04 -12.75 14.81
N GLY A 511 39.18 -13.43 14.63
CA GLY A 511 39.23 -14.90 14.42
C GLY A 511 40.31 -15.31 13.42
N THR A 512 40.15 -16.46 12.77
CA THR A 512 41.06 -16.94 11.71
C THR A 512 41.19 -15.93 10.57
N ASP A 513 42.31 -15.91 9.85
CA ASP A 513 42.47 -14.99 8.71
C ASP A 513 41.51 -15.33 7.55
N ASP A 514 40.94 -16.54 7.53
CA ASP A 514 39.98 -16.97 6.52
C ASP A 514 38.56 -16.44 6.79
N ARG A 515 38.07 -15.57 5.89
CA ARG A 515 36.70 -15.02 5.97
C ARG A 515 35.61 -16.08 5.90
N MET A 516 35.80 -17.16 5.13
CA MET A 516 34.79 -18.21 4.98
C MET A 516 34.56 -18.93 6.30
N GLU A 517 35.64 -19.30 7.00
CA GLU A 517 35.56 -19.92 8.32
C GLU A 517 34.93 -18.98 9.36
N LYS A 518 35.26 -17.68 9.33
CA LYS A 518 34.60 -16.67 10.17
C LYS A 518 33.09 -16.59 9.94
N TYR A 519 32.64 -16.70 8.70
CA TYR A 519 31.21 -16.70 8.37
C TYR A 519 30.50 -17.97 8.87
N ALA A 520 31.10 -19.14 8.65
CA ALA A 520 30.59 -20.40 9.18
C ALA A 520 30.50 -20.39 10.72
N GLU A 521 31.53 -19.87 11.40
CA GLU A 521 31.56 -19.72 12.86
C GLU A 521 30.52 -18.72 13.36
N SER A 522 30.30 -17.61 12.64
CA SER A 522 29.22 -16.66 12.94
C SER A 522 27.85 -17.33 12.91
N TRP A 523 27.58 -18.15 11.89
CA TRP A 523 26.33 -18.91 11.78
C TRP A 523 26.17 -19.96 12.87
N ARG A 524 27.23 -20.69 13.21
CA ARG A 524 27.23 -21.65 14.34
C ARG A 524 26.83 -20.96 15.65
N LYS A 525 27.45 -19.81 15.96
CA LYS A 525 27.11 -19.04 17.17
C LYS A 525 25.68 -18.52 17.17
N LYS A 526 25.16 -18.04 16.02
CA LYS A 526 23.76 -17.62 15.91
C LYS A 526 22.79 -18.77 16.20
N LYS A 527 23.09 -19.97 15.70
CA LYS A 527 22.34 -21.19 16.04
C LYS A 527 22.38 -21.46 17.55
N GLU A 528 23.55 -21.44 18.17
CA GLU A 528 23.71 -21.67 19.62
C GLU A 528 22.92 -20.65 20.44
N ILE A 529 23.03 -19.37 20.11
CA ILE A 529 22.26 -18.30 20.79
C ILE A 529 20.75 -18.54 20.67
N LEU A 530 20.25 -18.91 19.48
CA LEU A 530 18.83 -19.23 19.31
C LEU A 530 18.43 -20.45 20.13
N GLN A 531 19.25 -21.50 20.12
CA GLN A 531 19.00 -22.72 20.87
C GLN A 531 18.96 -22.45 22.38
N ASP A 532 19.91 -21.68 22.91
CA ASP A 532 19.97 -21.32 24.33
C ASP A 532 18.80 -20.43 24.74
N THR A 533 18.42 -19.48 23.88
CA THR A 533 17.35 -18.52 24.17
C THR A 533 15.96 -19.15 24.08
N THR A 534 15.75 -20.04 23.10
CA THR A 534 14.41 -20.57 22.76
C THR A 534 14.17 -21.99 23.23
N GLY A 535 15.24 -22.75 23.51
CA GLY A 535 15.19 -24.20 23.73
C GLY A 535 14.98 -25.03 22.45
N MET A 536 14.86 -24.40 21.27
CA MET A 536 14.65 -25.08 20.00
C MET A 536 15.99 -25.41 19.32
N PRO A 537 16.24 -26.65 18.83
CA PRO A 537 17.54 -27.02 18.25
C PRO A 537 18.04 -26.09 17.15
N PHE A 538 17.16 -25.75 16.18
CA PHE A 538 17.37 -24.67 15.21
C PHE A 538 16.06 -24.41 14.48
N PRO A 539 15.39 -23.25 14.67
CA PRO A 539 14.08 -23.03 14.11
C PRO A 539 14.11 -22.57 12.65
N VAL A 540 12.98 -22.68 11.92
CA VAL A 540 12.84 -22.19 10.53
C VAL A 540 13.24 -20.72 10.40
N VAL A 541 12.85 -19.85 11.35
CA VAL A 541 13.31 -18.45 11.36
C VAL A 541 14.84 -18.34 11.36
N GLY A 542 15.53 -19.26 12.06
CA GLY A 542 16.99 -19.36 12.03
C GLY A 542 17.53 -19.72 10.65
N GLU A 543 16.93 -20.69 9.96
CA GLU A 543 17.30 -21.07 8.58
C GLU A 543 17.19 -19.87 7.62
N LEU A 544 16.10 -19.10 7.73
CA LEU A 544 15.88 -17.91 6.92
C LEU A 544 16.95 -16.85 7.20
N ILE A 545 17.30 -16.60 8.47
CA ILE A 545 18.34 -15.63 8.84
C ILE A 545 19.69 -15.97 8.19
N LEU A 546 20.08 -17.26 8.18
CA LEU A 546 21.33 -17.66 7.53
C LEU A 546 21.23 -17.49 6.01
N THR A 547 20.12 -17.94 5.42
CA THR A 547 19.82 -17.84 3.98
C THR A 547 19.89 -16.38 3.50
N ARG A 548 19.18 -15.47 4.16
CA ARG A 548 19.15 -14.02 3.85
C ARG A 548 20.52 -13.35 3.96
N SER A 549 21.39 -13.85 4.84
CA SER A 549 22.74 -13.30 5.01
C SER A 549 23.72 -13.75 3.92
N TYR A 550 23.47 -14.88 3.27
CA TYR A 550 24.43 -15.52 2.37
C TYR A 550 24.89 -14.63 1.19
N PRO A 551 24.00 -13.95 0.42
CA PRO A 551 24.44 -13.17 -0.72
C PRO A 551 25.47 -12.09 -0.37
N PHE A 552 25.27 -11.42 0.77
CA PHE A 552 26.18 -10.40 1.27
C PHE A 552 27.54 -11.02 1.64
N LEU A 553 27.54 -12.11 2.39
CA LEU A 553 28.76 -12.78 2.83
C LEU A 553 29.53 -13.40 1.64
N ALA A 554 28.83 -13.98 0.68
CA ALA A 554 29.43 -14.58 -0.50
C ALA A 554 30.13 -13.54 -1.40
N LYS A 555 29.55 -12.33 -1.53
CA LYS A 555 30.14 -11.21 -2.28
C LYS A 555 31.43 -10.68 -1.66
N THR A 556 31.64 -10.86 -0.37
CA THR A 556 32.83 -10.38 0.35
C THR A 556 33.94 -11.43 0.43
N LEU A 557 33.75 -12.62 -0.14
CA LEU A 557 34.77 -13.66 -0.23
C LEU A 557 35.72 -13.42 -1.41
N GLU A 558 36.93 -13.98 -1.29
CA GLU A 558 38.01 -13.76 -2.25
C GLU A 558 37.77 -14.45 -3.61
N ASN A 559 37.01 -15.54 -3.63
CA ASN A 559 36.77 -16.33 -4.83
C ASN A 559 35.52 -17.21 -4.72
N GLU A 560 35.07 -17.68 -5.88
CA GLU A 560 33.92 -18.55 -6.06
C GLU A 560 34.02 -19.85 -5.24
N LYS A 561 35.20 -20.48 -5.17
CA LYS A 561 35.41 -21.73 -4.42
C LYS A 561 35.08 -21.57 -2.93
N LYS A 562 35.46 -20.45 -2.31
CA LYS A 562 35.10 -20.14 -0.93
C LYS A 562 33.60 -19.87 -0.77
N ALA A 563 32.98 -19.19 -1.73
CA ALA A 563 31.54 -18.94 -1.70
C ALA A 563 30.72 -20.23 -1.85
N PHE A 564 31.19 -21.17 -2.67
CA PHE A 564 30.60 -22.51 -2.79
C PHE A 564 30.77 -23.33 -1.50
N ALA A 565 31.95 -23.31 -0.87
CA ALA A 565 32.15 -23.97 0.43
C ALA A 565 31.23 -23.40 1.53
N LEU A 566 31.00 -22.09 1.52
CA LEU A 566 30.03 -21.45 2.42
C LEU A 566 28.58 -21.87 2.09
N LEU A 567 28.24 -22.04 0.81
CA LEU A 567 26.93 -22.57 0.39
C LEU A 567 26.73 -24.00 0.89
N ASP A 568 27.73 -24.87 0.76
CA ASP A 568 27.66 -26.24 1.28
C ASP A 568 27.44 -26.25 2.80
N THR A 569 28.11 -25.33 3.50
CA THR A 569 27.88 -25.12 4.95
C THR A 569 26.44 -24.69 5.22
N LEU A 570 25.91 -23.71 4.47
CA LEU A 570 24.52 -23.25 4.60
C LEU A 570 23.53 -24.39 4.39
N LYS A 571 23.71 -25.19 3.34
CA LYS A 571 22.84 -26.32 3.00
C LYS A 571 22.74 -27.34 4.14
N GLY A 572 23.79 -27.50 4.95
CA GLY A 572 23.76 -28.34 6.14
C GLY A 572 22.81 -27.86 7.26
N TYR A 573 22.35 -26.60 7.21
CA TYR A 573 21.35 -26.05 8.14
C TYR A 573 19.92 -26.10 7.60
N LEU A 574 19.72 -26.28 6.29
CA LEU A 574 18.42 -26.14 5.64
C LEU A 574 17.69 -27.48 5.58
N HIS A 575 16.47 -27.53 6.12
CA HIS A 575 15.69 -28.77 6.16
C HIS A 575 14.79 -28.94 4.95
N ASP A 576 14.27 -27.84 4.39
CA ASP A 576 13.36 -27.89 3.25
C ASP A 576 14.12 -27.82 1.90
N PRO A 577 13.89 -28.74 0.96
CA PRO A 577 14.53 -28.72 -0.36
C PRO A 577 14.32 -27.41 -1.14
N PHE A 578 13.22 -26.70 -0.92
CA PHE A 578 12.96 -25.40 -1.53
C PHE A 578 13.97 -24.34 -1.06
N LEU A 579 14.25 -24.31 0.25
CA LEU A 579 15.23 -23.38 0.81
C LEU A 579 16.64 -23.69 0.30
N VAL A 580 16.98 -24.97 0.15
CA VAL A 580 18.24 -25.40 -0.49
C VAL A 580 18.33 -24.89 -1.93
N ALA A 581 17.27 -25.03 -2.72
CA ALA A 581 17.22 -24.54 -4.09
C ALA A 581 17.35 -23.00 -4.19
N GLU A 582 16.73 -22.26 -3.27
CA GLU A 582 16.87 -20.80 -3.19
C GLU A 582 18.29 -20.37 -2.77
N ALA A 583 18.93 -21.09 -1.84
CA ALA A 583 20.33 -20.87 -1.49
C ALA A 583 21.26 -21.07 -2.69
N GLU A 584 21.06 -22.14 -3.47
CA GLU A 584 21.81 -22.38 -4.70
C GLU A 584 21.52 -21.32 -5.78
N ARG A 585 20.28 -20.82 -5.87
CA ARG A 585 19.93 -19.71 -6.77
C ARG A 585 20.67 -18.43 -6.39
N MET A 586 20.70 -18.07 -5.11
CA MET A 586 21.43 -16.91 -4.61
C MET A 586 22.93 -17.02 -4.89
N TYR A 587 23.53 -18.21 -4.74
CA TYR A 587 24.92 -18.43 -5.15
C TYR A 587 25.14 -18.13 -6.64
N ARG A 588 24.28 -18.66 -7.52
CA ARG A 588 24.34 -18.39 -8.97
C ARG A 588 24.11 -16.91 -9.31
N GLN A 589 23.41 -16.16 -8.48
CA GLN A 589 23.23 -14.72 -8.64
C GLN A 589 24.49 -13.93 -8.24
N VAL A 590 25.22 -14.39 -7.22
CA VAL A 590 26.49 -13.78 -6.80
C VAL A 590 27.64 -14.15 -7.75
N TYR A 591 27.69 -15.40 -8.21
CA TYR A 591 28.68 -15.94 -9.13
C TYR A 591 28.00 -16.50 -10.38
N PRO A 592 27.54 -15.64 -11.30
CA PRO A 592 26.89 -16.09 -12.53
C PRO A 592 27.89 -16.80 -13.45
N VAL A 593 27.45 -17.90 -14.08
CA VAL A 593 28.27 -18.74 -14.99
C VAL A 593 28.92 -17.94 -16.12
N GLN A 594 28.30 -16.84 -16.55
CA GLN A 594 28.80 -15.98 -17.63
C GLN A 594 29.63 -14.78 -17.14
N GLY A 595 29.84 -14.62 -15.83
CA GLY A 595 30.38 -13.42 -15.19
C GLY A 595 29.40 -12.25 -15.17
N ASN A 596 29.79 -11.12 -14.57
CA ASN A 596 29.01 -9.85 -14.57
C ASN A 596 29.08 -9.16 -15.94
N LYS A 597 28.61 -9.83 -16.99
CA LYS A 597 28.47 -9.21 -18.31
C LYS A 597 27.23 -8.30 -18.33
N PRO A 598 27.30 -7.15 -19.02
CA PRO A 598 26.13 -6.29 -19.19
C PRO A 598 24.94 -7.06 -19.80
N GLN A 599 23.76 -6.88 -19.23
CA GLN A 599 22.53 -7.54 -19.63
C GLN A 599 21.57 -6.54 -20.29
N GLU A 600 20.85 -6.99 -21.32
CA GLU A 600 19.77 -6.20 -21.88
C GLU A 600 18.66 -6.02 -20.84
N LEU A 601 18.15 -4.79 -20.72
CA LEU A 601 16.96 -4.53 -19.91
C LEU A 601 15.75 -5.19 -20.57
N PRO A 602 14.85 -5.84 -19.79
CA PRO A 602 13.64 -6.44 -20.33
C PRO A 602 12.76 -5.38 -21.01
N ALA A 603 12.04 -5.75 -22.07
CA ALA A 603 11.13 -4.81 -22.73
C ALA A 603 9.98 -4.41 -21.79
N GLY A 604 9.62 -3.12 -21.79
CA GLY A 604 8.52 -2.61 -20.97
C GLY A 604 8.65 -1.12 -20.68
N LYS A 605 7.61 -0.53 -20.07
CA LYS A 605 7.54 0.91 -19.78
C LYS A 605 8.70 1.41 -18.93
N GLY A 606 9.13 0.64 -17.92
CA GLY A 606 10.29 1.00 -17.11
C GLY A 606 11.55 1.17 -17.95
N THR A 607 11.76 0.28 -18.93
CA THR A 607 12.91 0.33 -19.83
C THR A 607 12.83 1.49 -20.80
N ASP A 608 11.63 1.81 -21.31
CA ASP A 608 11.43 2.99 -22.15
C ASP A 608 11.72 4.28 -21.39
N ILE A 609 11.26 4.37 -20.13
CA ILE A 609 11.55 5.50 -19.24
C ILE A 609 13.05 5.61 -19.01
N ILE A 610 13.73 4.55 -18.58
CA ILE A 610 15.15 4.66 -18.23
C ILE A 610 16.01 4.96 -19.45
N ARG A 611 15.73 4.34 -20.61
CA ARG A 611 16.43 4.66 -21.87
C ARG A 611 16.26 6.13 -22.26
N LYS A 612 15.07 6.71 -22.06
CA LYS A 612 14.85 8.14 -22.30
C LYS A 612 15.69 9.02 -21.37
N LEU A 613 15.78 8.66 -20.08
CA LEU A 613 16.57 9.41 -19.09
C LEU A 613 18.08 9.30 -19.34
N THR A 614 18.55 8.18 -19.89
CA THR A 614 19.97 7.88 -20.05
C THR A 614 20.52 8.08 -21.47
N ALA A 615 19.65 8.25 -22.49
CA ALA A 615 20.06 8.42 -23.88
C ALA A 615 21.15 9.49 -24.13
N PRO A 616 21.15 10.66 -23.45
CA PRO A 616 22.21 11.65 -23.62
C PRO A 616 23.61 11.21 -23.14
N TYR A 617 23.68 10.07 -22.42
CA TYR A 617 24.89 9.59 -21.76
C TYR A 617 25.40 8.25 -22.32
N LEU A 618 24.90 7.83 -23.48
CA LEU A 618 25.50 6.70 -24.22
C LEU A 618 26.99 6.96 -24.47
N GLY A 619 27.80 5.92 -24.32
CA GLY A 619 29.27 6.00 -24.29
C GLY A 619 29.86 6.18 -22.88
N LYS A 620 29.04 6.47 -21.86
CA LYS A 620 29.45 6.59 -20.44
C LYS A 620 28.86 5.47 -19.60
N PHE A 621 29.55 5.08 -18.53
CA PHE A 621 28.86 4.39 -17.43
C PHE A 621 27.86 5.33 -16.78
N VAL A 622 26.68 4.81 -16.41
CA VAL A 622 25.66 5.63 -15.75
C VAL A 622 25.31 5.02 -14.40
N ILE A 623 25.49 5.80 -13.34
CA ILE A 623 25.02 5.46 -12.00
C ILE A 623 23.73 6.22 -11.74
N ILE A 624 22.66 5.47 -11.49
CA ILE A 624 21.33 5.99 -11.19
C ILE A 624 21.09 5.82 -9.70
N ASP A 625 20.92 6.93 -8.97
CA ASP A 625 20.58 6.98 -7.55
C ASP A 625 19.08 7.26 -7.39
N PHE A 626 18.33 6.23 -6.97
CA PHE A 626 16.93 6.36 -6.58
C PHE A 626 16.84 6.80 -5.12
N TRP A 627 16.32 8.02 -4.91
CA TRP A 627 16.35 8.72 -3.64
C TRP A 627 15.03 9.44 -3.34
N ALA A 628 14.91 9.98 -2.13
CA ALA A 628 13.82 10.87 -1.73
C ALA A 628 14.25 11.86 -0.64
N THR A 629 13.58 13.02 -0.58
CA THR A 629 13.83 14.05 0.46
C THR A 629 13.53 13.56 1.88
N SER A 630 12.61 12.61 2.02
CA SER A 630 12.24 11.97 3.28
C SER A 630 13.20 10.83 3.69
N CYS A 631 14.05 10.36 2.78
CA CYS A 631 14.97 9.25 3.02
C CYS A 631 16.26 9.72 3.70
N GLY A 632 16.39 9.48 5.01
CA GLY A 632 17.59 9.80 5.79
C GLY A 632 18.90 9.21 5.21
N PRO A 633 18.98 7.89 4.98
CA PRO A 633 20.18 7.26 4.43
C PRO A 633 20.54 7.74 3.01
N CYS A 634 19.55 8.03 2.17
CA CYS A 634 19.78 8.57 0.83
C CYS A 634 20.48 9.93 0.92
N ARG A 635 19.93 10.84 1.74
CA ARG A 635 20.53 12.17 1.95
C ARG A 635 21.95 12.08 2.50
N ALA A 636 22.18 11.20 3.47
CA ALA A 636 23.52 10.97 4.02
C ALA A 636 24.52 10.53 2.93
N SER A 637 24.14 9.61 2.04
CA SER A 637 24.99 9.16 0.93
C SER A 637 25.24 10.27 -0.09
N ILE A 638 24.20 11.04 -0.46
CA ILE A 638 24.31 12.17 -1.39
C ILE A 638 25.30 13.21 -0.84
N GLU A 639 25.18 13.56 0.44
CA GLU A 639 26.05 14.53 1.09
C GLU A 639 27.48 14.01 1.23
N GLN A 640 27.66 12.74 1.62
CA GLN A 640 28.97 12.11 1.78
C GLN A 640 29.79 12.07 0.47
N HIS A 641 29.14 11.83 -0.67
CA HIS A 641 29.83 11.71 -1.96
C HIS A 641 29.93 13.03 -2.76
N ALA A 642 29.67 14.18 -2.14
CA ALA A 642 29.62 15.47 -2.85
C ALA A 642 30.92 15.83 -3.55
N ASP A 643 32.06 15.69 -2.88
CA ASP A 643 33.38 15.99 -3.46
C ASP A 643 33.74 15.01 -4.59
N LEU A 644 33.43 13.73 -4.41
CA LEU A 644 33.61 12.72 -5.46
C LEU A 644 32.82 13.09 -6.71
N ARG A 645 31.53 13.44 -6.57
CA ARG A 645 30.74 13.82 -7.75
C ARG A 645 31.25 15.10 -8.40
N LYS A 646 31.74 16.06 -7.63
CA LYS A 646 32.37 17.26 -8.19
C LYS A 646 33.56 16.91 -9.09
N ASP A 647 34.42 15.99 -8.66
CA ASP A 647 35.59 15.53 -9.42
C ASP A 647 35.23 14.79 -10.72
N TYR A 648 34.08 14.09 -10.75
CA TYR A 648 33.66 13.25 -11.87
C TYR A 648 32.47 13.78 -12.66
N ARG A 649 31.89 14.93 -12.27
CA ARG A 649 30.65 15.52 -12.84
C ARG A 649 30.63 15.56 -14.36
N ASN A 650 31.82 15.73 -14.88
CA ASN A 650 32.14 16.29 -16.15
C ASN A 650 33.06 15.28 -16.91
N SER A 651 33.40 14.17 -16.24
CA SER A 651 34.11 13.02 -16.78
C SER A 651 33.54 12.57 -18.13
N PRO A 652 34.40 12.24 -19.12
CA PRO A 652 33.96 11.66 -20.38
C PRO A 652 33.47 10.21 -20.22
N ASP A 653 33.77 9.54 -19.10
CA ASP A 653 33.60 8.09 -18.96
C ASP A 653 32.43 7.69 -18.05
N ILE A 654 31.95 8.58 -17.17
CA ILE A 654 30.88 8.29 -16.21
C ILE A 654 29.88 9.44 -16.07
N LYS A 655 28.65 9.12 -15.71
CA LYS A 655 27.62 10.07 -15.30
C LYS A 655 26.83 9.59 -14.07
N PHE A 656 26.58 10.50 -13.14
CA PHE A 656 25.63 10.29 -12.04
C PHE A 656 24.29 10.94 -12.38
N ILE A 657 23.20 10.22 -12.11
CA ILE A 657 21.82 10.67 -12.29
C ILE A 657 21.05 10.38 -11.02
N PHE A 658 20.23 11.33 -10.58
CA PHE A 658 19.38 11.21 -9.40
C PHE A 658 17.91 11.14 -9.80
N VAL A 659 17.17 10.15 -9.30
CA VAL A 659 15.76 9.93 -9.65
C VAL A 659 14.91 9.88 -8.39
N THR A 660 13.85 10.69 -8.33
CA THR A 660 12.85 10.71 -7.26
C THR A 660 11.44 10.78 -7.84
N SER A 661 10.44 10.39 -7.06
CA SER A 661 9.02 10.62 -7.39
C SER A 661 8.52 11.98 -6.88
N ASN A 662 7.42 12.47 -7.46
CA ASN A 662 6.67 13.63 -6.97
C ASN A 662 6.08 13.42 -5.56
N GLN A 663 5.75 12.18 -5.22
CA GLN A 663 5.09 11.81 -3.96
C GLN A 663 6.09 11.73 -2.81
N ASP A 664 7.24 11.09 -3.02
CA ASP A 664 8.28 10.90 -1.99
C ASP A 664 9.14 12.16 -1.79
N SER A 665 9.14 13.05 -2.78
CA SER A 665 9.78 14.36 -2.71
C SER A 665 8.81 15.45 -3.15
N PRO A 666 7.94 15.98 -2.26
CA PRO A 666 7.06 17.11 -2.57
C PRO A 666 7.83 18.34 -3.08
N GLU A 667 7.21 19.17 -3.93
CA GLU A 667 7.87 20.24 -4.71
C GLU A 667 8.79 21.12 -3.88
N LYS A 668 8.26 21.77 -2.84
CA LYS A 668 9.03 22.64 -1.97
C LYS A 668 10.19 21.92 -1.25
N ALA A 669 9.99 20.68 -0.82
CA ALA A 669 11.04 19.91 -0.16
C ALA A 669 12.15 19.53 -1.15
N TYR A 670 11.75 19.17 -2.36
CA TYR A 670 12.64 18.84 -3.47
C TYR A 670 13.49 20.05 -3.89
N GLU A 671 12.87 21.19 -4.19
CA GLU A 671 13.58 22.40 -4.63
C GLU A 671 14.63 22.85 -3.61
N ASN A 672 14.25 22.90 -2.33
CA ASN A 672 15.16 23.27 -1.25
C ASN A 672 16.36 22.31 -1.13
N TYR A 673 16.13 21.00 -1.28
CA TYR A 673 17.21 20.02 -1.18
C TYR A 673 18.13 20.07 -2.41
N VAL A 674 17.55 20.19 -3.61
CA VAL A 674 18.30 20.27 -4.86
C VAL A 674 19.18 21.49 -4.90
N GLU A 675 18.65 22.68 -4.58
CA GLU A 675 19.42 23.93 -4.58
C GLU A 675 20.66 23.84 -3.69
N LYS A 676 20.56 23.11 -2.57
CA LYS A 676 21.64 22.99 -1.59
C LYS A 676 22.65 21.87 -1.91
N HIS A 677 22.20 20.73 -2.44
CA HIS A 677 23.01 19.51 -2.49
C HIS A 677 23.20 18.91 -3.89
N LEU A 678 22.37 19.28 -4.87
CA LEU A 678 22.35 18.64 -6.20
C LEU A 678 22.22 19.63 -7.37
N LYS A 679 22.35 20.94 -7.15
CA LYS A 679 22.09 22.00 -8.15
C LYS A 679 22.81 21.80 -9.50
N GLU A 680 24.01 21.26 -9.48
CA GLU A 680 24.86 21.04 -10.67
C GLU A 680 24.79 19.59 -11.20
N GLU A 681 23.90 18.77 -10.63
CA GLU A 681 23.74 17.36 -10.97
C GLU A 681 22.60 17.14 -11.96
N THR A 682 22.58 15.98 -12.62
CA THR A 682 21.44 15.57 -13.43
C THR A 682 20.39 14.91 -12.55
N ILE A 683 19.21 15.51 -12.46
CA ILE A 683 18.13 15.05 -11.58
C ILE A 683 16.83 14.94 -12.36
N PHE A 684 16.07 13.90 -12.07
CA PHE A 684 14.71 13.72 -12.57
C PHE A 684 13.74 13.53 -11.42
N ARG A 685 12.66 14.33 -11.46
CA ARG A 685 11.51 14.25 -10.56
C ARG A 685 10.32 13.75 -11.38
N LEU A 686 9.92 12.50 -11.14
CA LEU A 686 8.99 11.76 -12.00
C LEU A 686 7.58 11.69 -11.41
N PRO A 687 6.54 11.59 -12.26
CA PRO A 687 5.23 11.12 -11.82
C PRO A 687 5.33 9.77 -11.10
N GLN A 688 4.46 9.53 -10.12
CA GLN A 688 4.51 8.29 -9.33
C GLN A 688 4.37 7.03 -10.18
N SER A 689 3.53 7.07 -11.24
CA SER A 689 3.36 5.96 -12.17
C SER A 689 4.67 5.55 -12.85
N ASP A 690 5.44 6.53 -13.31
CA ASP A 690 6.70 6.31 -14.01
C ASP A 690 7.76 5.77 -13.05
N TYR A 691 7.80 6.34 -11.84
CA TYR A 691 8.67 5.84 -10.77
C TYR A 691 8.34 4.41 -10.38
N ASN A 692 7.06 4.04 -10.30
CA ASN A 692 6.62 2.68 -10.02
C ASN A 692 7.12 1.68 -11.09
N TYR A 693 7.07 2.02 -12.38
CA TYR A 693 7.63 1.16 -13.43
C TYR A 693 9.16 0.97 -13.31
N LEU A 694 9.89 1.97 -12.79
CA LEU A 694 11.31 1.82 -12.49
C LEU A 694 11.55 0.91 -11.27
N ARG A 695 10.65 0.95 -10.28
CA ARG A 695 10.70 0.06 -9.10
C ARG A 695 10.52 -1.41 -9.46
N GLU A 696 9.61 -1.70 -10.37
CA GLU A 696 9.42 -3.05 -10.92
C GLU A 696 10.64 -3.47 -11.75
N LEU A 697 11.10 -2.63 -12.68
CA LEU A 697 12.26 -2.94 -13.54
C LEU A 697 13.53 -3.29 -12.74
N PHE A 698 13.79 -2.56 -11.65
CA PHE A 698 15.01 -2.72 -10.83
C PHE A 698 14.75 -3.38 -9.48
N HIS A 699 13.59 -4.02 -9.32
CA HIS A 699 13.25 -4.88 -8.18
C HIS A 699 13.53 -4.24 -6.80
N PHE A 700 12.89 -3.09 -6.51
CA PHE A 700 13.09 -2.42 -5.22
C PHE A 700 11.81 -1.88 -4.55
N ASN A 701 11.66 -2.27 -3.28
CA ASN A 701 10.63 -1.78 -2.36
C ASN A 701 11.11 -0.63 -1.46
N GLY A 702 12.42 -0.45 -1.34
CA GLY A 702 13.05 0.54 -0.47
C GLY A 702 14.22 1.25 -1.12
N ILE A 703 14.51 2.44 -0.60
CA ILE A 703 15.60 3.32 -1.02
C ILE A 703 16.55 3.57 0.18
N PRO A 704 17.84 3.88 -0.03
CA PRO A 704 18.50 4.15 -1.32
C PRO A 704 18.64 2.92 -2.21
N ARG A 705 18.57 3.13 -3.52
CA ARG A 705 18.81 2.10 -4.53
C ARG A 705 19.70 2.68 -5.61
N TYR A 706 20.76 1.96 -5.98
CA TYR A 706 21.70 2.37 -7.01
C TYR A 706 21.72 1.36 -8.14
N VAL A 707 21.66 1.84 -9.38
CA VAL A 707 21.77 1.01 -10.59
C VAL A 707 22.97 1.49 -11.40
N LEU A 708 23.78 0.55 -11.88
CA LEU A 708 24.89 0.81 -12.78
C LEU A 708 24.56 0.28 -14.18
N LEU A 709 24.60 1.17 -15.16
CA LEU A 709 24.53 0.84 -16.58
C LEU A 709 25.91 0.97 -17.24
N ASP A 710 26.18 0.12 -18.24
CA ASP A 710 27.36 0.22 -19.08
C ASP A 710 27.24 1.35 -20.12
N ARG A 711 28.29 1.46 -20.95
CA ARG A 711 28.40 2.46 -22.02
C ARG A 711 27.36 2.30 -23.13
N ASP A 712 26.81 1.10 -23.31
CA ASP A 712 25.78 0.80 -24.29
C ASP A 712 24.36 0.95 -23.70
N GLY A 713 24.25 1.31 -22.42
CA GLY A 713 22.98 1.45 -21.70
C GLY A 713 22.41 0.13 -21.18
N LYS A 714 23.23 -0.93 -21.10
CA LYS A 714 22.87 -2.25 -20.59
C LYS A 714 23.11 -2.32 -19.08
N LEU A 715 22.36 -3.18 -18.40
CA LEU A 715 22.44 -3.36 -16.95
C LEU A 715 23.73 -4.08 -16.56
N LEU A 716 24.57 -3.43 -15.74
CA LEU A 716 25.71 -4.08 -15.10
C LEU A 716 25.38 -4.55 -13.69
N ASP A 717 24.67 -3.72 -12.92
CA ASP A 717 24.28 -4.03 -11.54
C ASP A 717 22.99 -3.28 -11.18
N GLU A 718 21.93 -4.00 -10.83
CA GLU A 718 20.65 -3.42 -10.39
C GLU A 718 20.63 -3.04 -8.90
N ASN A 719 21.68 -3.37 -8.16
CA ASN A 719 21.83 -3.05 -6.73
C ASN A 719 23.28 -2.70 -6.41
N PHE A 720 23.81 -1.72 -7.13
CA PHE A 720 25.20 -1.30 -7.01
C PHE A 720 25.53 -0.85 -5.57
N PRO A 721 26.50 -1.48 -4.89
CA PRO A 721 26.89 -1.09 -3.54
C PRO A 721 27.65 0.24 -3.58
N MET A 722 26.97 1.36 -3.31
CA MET A 722 27.56 2.70 -3.46
C MET A 722 28.86 2.92 -2.67
N TYR A 723 29.06 2.20 -1.55
CA TYR A 723 30.33 2.23 -0.82
C TYR A 723 31.54 1.70 -1.61
N ASN A 724 31.33 1.03 -2.75
CA ASN A 724 32.37 0.58 -3.67
C ASN A 724 32.64 1.56 -4.83
N ILE A 725 32.03 2.74 -4.85
CA ILE A 725 32.16 3.69 -5.98
C ILE A 725 33.62 4.03 -6.29
N GLU A 726 34.44 4.33 -5.28
CA GLU A 726 35.85 4.67 -5.47
C GLU A 726 36.66 3.50 -6.07
N LEU A 727 36.38 2.28 -5.61
CA LEU A 727 37.00 1.07 -6.16
C LEU A 727 36.62 0.88 -7.62
N PHE A 728 35.33 1.00 -7.94
CA PHE A 728 34.84 0.90 -9.31
C PHE A 728 35.49 1.93 -10.24
N LEU A 729 35.57 3.19 -9.81
CA LEU A 729 36.20 4.26 -10.58
C LEU A 729 37.68 3.95 -10.88
N LYS A 730 38.40 3.44 -9.88
CA LYS A 730 39.81 3.05 -10.00
C LYS A 730 39.99 1.86 -10.95
N GLU A 731 39.25 0.77 -10.75
CA GLU A 731 39.36 -0.47 -11.53
C GLU A 731 38.93 -0.28 -12.97
N SER A 732 37.88 0.52 -13.19
CA SER A 732 37.38 0.86 -14.53
C SER A 732 38.19 1.97 -15.21
N LYS A 733 39.24 2.48 -14.54
CA LYS A 733 40.13 3.54 -15.04
C LYS A 733 39.37 4.78 -15.50
N ILE A 734 38.34 5.16 -14.73
CA ILE A 734 37.50 6.32 -15.02
C ILE A 734 38.33 7.58 -14.83
N ARG A 735 38.36 8.42 -15.86
CA ARG A 735 39.08 9.69 -15.78
C ARG A 735 38.27 10.70 -14.99
N LYS A 736 38.93 11.36 -14.04
CA LYS A 736 38.50 12.69 -13.59
C LYS A 736 38.65 13.68 -14.76
N GLU A 737 37.96 14.80 -14.70
CA GLU A 737 38.37 15.93 -15.56
C GLU A 737 39.73 16.49 -15.17
#